data_AF-A0A8H3INS3-F1
#
_entry.id   AF-A0A8H3INS3-F1
#
_cell.length_a   1.000
_cell.length_b   1.000
_cell.length_c   1.000
_cell.angle_alpha   90.00
_cell.angle_beta   90.00
_cell.angle_gamma   90.00
#
_symmetry.space_group_name_H-M   'P 1'
#
loop_
_entity.id
_entity.type
_entity.pdbx_description
1 polymer ?
#
loop_
_entity_poly.entity_id
_entity_poly.type
_entity_poly.pdbx_seq_one_letter_code
_entity_poly.pdbx_strand_id
1 'polypeptide(L)'
;MAFITGHSQNIKTRNRDTFHDDLESLQSENNHASVASWFAALQKPFKSRTYTNGAIQSLQPDDAPEASNHDTKISDVLIPTDLGASTQTLVVNDSPSKKKGLHPSISGATGGLGLLSESNGGPSLLAEGTHTQIAGSEDHSVLVQGVDVSDDTSNSQRLGSTPSKTSGMSSQTSVGPTVIKKEAEDDEVILVNRNFSARSSSSSQLSPAKSTTPAGLKPIPKFATPKSSPRGTKITLPQFRDLRPRTSIPPDLAPTDLAHQSIHAAYSSRLNPFALHPGEYQILRDHICHHHVSAYLNVRNRILRLWVRNPLVSVTAEEAAGCALSSKWLGLAQVAYEWLVRRGYINFGCVEIPEISNLRAKRYQKKRFKRKTIIVVGAGMAGLGCARQLEGLFNHYRDRWAAKGEEVPKVTVLEGRSRIGGRVYSHPLRTHMPNRMPSNARHAAELGAHIITGFDHGNPLNMIIRGQLALHYYPLKDNSRLYDIDGNVVDKERDVMVEKLFNDILDRASVYRHRATMPITAEGDKELIEGGRDPQGDPDRLLKDTDAERSANAPKAQDSEVESVPGGVDKLTGKAHMVTGPRTKISPALAAKAMGWQLPSNVLAYRDLNLDSVAKSSKYPTLGGAMDEAVKQYQFLLDLSPQDMRLLNWHYANLEYANAVNVGKLSLGGWDQDIGNEFEGEHTQVIGGYQQVPRAIWQYPSKLDVRTRSAVSGIIYSADDASRHPAKILCENGEIHEADHVVLTTPLGVLKDGCVKFEPGLPSWKLGPIQRLGFGKLNKVVLVYDKPFWNIEQDMFGLLREAEVPESLDQEDYVANRGRFYLFWNCIKTTGLPLLIALMAGDAAQQAESVSDAELVAGVTQDLALMFKQSPVPVPIETIVTRWGNDRFARGTYSYVGATSQPGDYEAMAQPLGNLHFAGEATCGTHPATVHGAYISGLRAAAEVIDEILGPIEIPSPLVPSHIKPDVVAPEPSPKRKAESPAVNESEIAKHARLEAFESDILQAIFAELGLRPSKPTKAAANPFLLYTKENWAMCKQQCDDARRAATGKGNSKTPRDEIRIALGKMWREAPEEVKRPYIERTNETRAAKLEDSATFEARLAAWDERAMEIRRKHVDQHPGALSAEEELQMWAALGVYENFDRRPKKVSGYAENSDSEGLMDI
;
A
#
# COMPACT_ATOMS: atom_id res chain seq x y z
N MET A 1 -42.48 5.15 1.73
CA MET A 1 -42.40 3.67 1.81
C MET A 1 -40.93 3.29 2.00
N ALA A 2 -40.32 3.39 3.19
CA ALA A 2 -40.86 3.44 4.56
C ALA A 2 -41.58 2.15 5.02
N PHE A 3 -41.33 1.82 6.29
CA PHE A 3 -41.86 0.70 7.11
C PHE A 3 -41.40 -0.73 6.74
N ILE A 4 -41.13 -1.63 7.70
CA ILE A 4 -41.10 -1.48 9.17
C ILE A 4 -39.92 -2.24 9.81
N THR A 5 -39.40 -1.71 10.91
CA THR A 5 -38.44 -2.36 11.81
C THR A 5 -39.18 -3.16 12.88
N GLY A 6 -38.70 -4.37 13.20
CA GLY A 6 -39.30 -5.23 14.23
C GLY A 6 -38.24 -5.92 15.08
N HIS A 7 -37.93 -5.37 16.25
CA HIS A 7 -37.21 -6.09 17.29
C HIS A 7 -38.11 -7.16 17.92
N SER A 8 -37.50 -8.26 18.36
CA SER A 8 -38.12 -9.21 19.28
C SER A 8 -37.30 -9.24 20.57
N GLN A 9 -37.93 -8.89 21.69
CA GLN A 9 -37.44 -9.25 23.02
C GLN A 9 -38.42 -10.22 23.69
N ASN A 10 -37.90 -11.03 24.60
CA ASN A 10 -38.67 -12.02 25.34
C ASN A 10 -39.72 -11.38 26.24
N ILE A 11 -41.00 -11.75 26.09
CA ILE A 11 -41.98 -11.71 27.17
C ILE A 11 -42.57 -13.11 27.37
N LYS A 12 -42.61 -13.55 28.63
CA LYS A 12 -43.13 -14.86 29.03
C LYS A 12 -44.67 -14.85 29.04
N THR A 13 -45.26 -15.74 28.27
CA THR A 13 -46.51 -16.48 28.57
C THR A 13 -47.51 -15.87 29.57
N ARG A 14 -48.64 -15.33 29.09
CA ARG A 14 -49.96 -15.51 29.76
C ARG A 14 -51.17 -15.26 28.84
N ASN A 15 -51.72 -16.36 28.34
CA ASN A 15 -53.14 -16.70 28.18
C ASN A 15 -54.24 -15.64 27.87
N ARG A 16 -55.08 -16.01 26.87
CA ARG A 16 -56.55 -15.80 26.76
C ARG A 16 -57.07 -14.41 26.35
N ASP A 17 -58.18 -14.27 25.59
CA ASP A 17 -59.08 -15.26 24.93
C ASP A 17 -59.89 -14.60 23.78
N THR A 18 -60.13 -15.31 22.66
CA THR A 18 -61.21 -15.08 21.61
C THR A 18 -61.20 -13.73 20.84
N PHE A 19 -61.86 -13.49 19.68
CA PHE A 19 -62.75 -14.17 18.68
C PHE A 19 -62.06 -14.12 17.26
N HIS A 20 -62.31 -14.95 16.23
CA HIS A 20 -63.48 -15.02 15.31
C HIS A 20 -63.79 -13.65 14.61
N ASP A 21 -64.00 -13.49 13.29
CA ASP A 21 -64.37 -14.43 12.19
C ASP A 21 -63.78 -14.09 10.77
N ASP A 22 -63.80 -15.11 9.89
CA ASP A 22 -64.03 -15.20 8.43
C ASP A 22 -63.54 -14.17 7.36
N LEU A 23 -62.57 -14.64 6.56
CA LEU A 23 -62.62 -15.06 5.14
C LEU A 23 -63.71 -14.60 4.12
N GLU A 24 -63.35 -14.80 2.84
CA GLU A 24 -64.11 -14.63 1.57
C GLU A 24 -64.35 -13.16 1.09
N SER A 25 -64.45 -12.83 -0.21
CA SER A 25 -64.57 -13.64 -1.44
C SER A 25 -63.87 -12.99 -2.67
N LEU A 26 -63.42 -13.83 -3.62
CA LEU A 26 -63.67 -13.85 -5.10
C LEU A 26 -63.89 -12.50 -5.89
N GLN A 27 -63.57 -12.30 -7.18
CA GLN A 27 -62.94 -13.09 -8.27
C GLN A 27 -62.77 -12.19 -9.55
N SER A 28 -61.94 -12.64 -10.52
CA SER A 28 -62.10 -12.40 -11.99
C SER A 28 -61.89 -10.97 -12.57
N GLU A 29 -61.50 -10.75 -13.84
CA GLU A 29 -60.86 -11.59 -14.88
C GLU A 29 -60.25 -10.72 -16.01
N ASN A 30 -59.17 -11.22 -16.68
CA ASN A 30 -58.77 -10.97 -18.08
C ASN A 30 -58.51 -9.49 -18.55
N ASN A 31 -57.81 -9.17 -19.66
CA ASN A 31 -57.39 -9.95 -20.83
C ASN A 31 -56.05 -9.43 -21.48
N HIS A 32 -55.70 -9.94 -22.67
CA HIS A 32 -54.38 -9.97 -23.34
C HIS A 32 -53.84 -8.72 -24.12
N ALA A 33 -52.49 -8.67 -24.19
CA ALA A 33 -51.61 -8.43 -25.37
C ALA A 33 -51.04 -7.04 -25.80
N SER A 34 -49.76 -7.09 -26.22
CA SER A 34 -48.93 -6.10 -26.97
C SER A 34 -48.52 -4.82 -26.19
N VAL A 35 -47.41 -4.09 -26.43
CA VAL A 35 -46.21 -4.13 -27.32
C VAL A 35 -44.99 -3.83 -26.41
N ALA A 36 -43.77 -4.39 -26.47
CA ALA A 36 -42.94 -5.02 -27.52
C ALA A 36 -41.91 -4.13 -28.30
N SER A 37 -41.47 -3.00 -27.72
CA SER A 37 -40.19 -2.31 -28.04
C SER A 37 -39.86 -1.31 -26.90
N TRP A 38 -38.66 -1.04 -26.40
CA TRP A 38 -37.26 -1.23 -26.84
C TRP A 38 -36.39 -1.92 -25.77
N PHE A 39 -35.51 -2.86 -26.14
CA PHE A 39 -34.14 -3.09 -25.58
C PHE A 39 -33.56 -4.38 -26.21
N ALA A 40 -33.02 -4.30 -27.44
CA ALA A 40 -32.63 -5.49 -28.21
C ALA A 40 -31.38 -5.30 -29.12
N ALA A 41 -30.35 -4.62 -28.61
CA ALA A 41 -28.97 -4.64 -29.12
C ALA A 41 -28.06 -4.34 -27.91
N LEU A 42 -27.15 -5.22 -27.46
CA LEU A 42 -26.00 -5.76 -28.21
C LEU A 42 -25.65 -7.22 -27.82
N GLN A 43 -26.63 -8.14 -27.85
CA GLN A 43 -26.34 -9.58 -27.83
C GLN A 43 -27.16 -10.34 -28.87
N LYS A 44 -26.47 -10.89 -29.88
CA LYS A 44 -26.80 -12.19 -30.51
C LYS A 44 -25.53 -12.75 -31.19
N PRO A 45 -25.36 -14.09 -31.22
CA PRO A 45 -24.10 -14.70 -31.62
C PRO A 45 -23.96 -14.77 -33.15
N PHE A 46 -22.72 -14.81 -33.64
CA PHE A 46 -22.44 -15.30 -34.98
C PHE A 46 -21.64 -16.59 -34.97
N LYS A 47 -21.97 -17.47 -35.92
CA LYS A 47 -21.44 -18.83 -36.03
C LYS A 47 -19.95 -18.82 -36.34
N SER A 48 -19.29 -19.93 -36.01
CA SER A 48 -17.95 -20.26 -36.47
C SER A 48 -17.84 -20.08 -37.99
N ARG A 49 -16.86 -19.28 -38.41
CA ARG A 49 -16.44 -19.19 -39.81
C ARG A 49 -14.98 -19.60 -39.89
N THR A 50 -14.75 -20.88 -40.16
CA THR A 50 -13.43 -21.44 -40.47
C THR A 50 -12.85 -20.76 -41.70
N TYR A 51 -11.69 -20.13 -41.54
CA TYR A 51 -10.80 -19.81 -42.65
C TYR A 51 -9.70 -20.87 -42.67
N THR A 52 -9.80 -21.81 -43.61
CA THR A 52 -8.71 -22.68 -44.04
C THR A 52 -8.22 -22.24 -45.41
N ASN A 53 -6.95 -22.55 -45.72
CA ASN A 53 -6.21 -22.05 -46.86
C ASN A 53 -6.94 -22.22 -48.21
N GLY A 54 -6.88 -21.18 -49.05
CA GLY A 54 -7.15 -21.34 -50.48
C GLY A 54 -5.94 -21.94 -51.18
N ALA A 55 -6.06 -23.16 -51.70
CA ALA A 55 -5.05 -23.79 -52.56
C ALA A 55 -5.70 -24.69 -53.63
N ILE A 56 -5.83 -24.14 -54.84
CA ILE A 56 -5.97 -24.85 -56.13
C ILE A 56 -7.29 -25.61 -56.37
N GLN A 57 -7.75 -25.62 -57.64
CA GLN A 57 -8.99 -26.23 -58.09
C GLN A 57 -8.79 -27.61 -58.71
N SER A 58 -9.68 -28.55 -58.41
CA SER A 58 -10.33 -29.52 -59.33
C SER A 58 -11.17 -30.51 -58.51
N LEU A 59 -12.29 -31.07 -58.96
CA LEU A 59 -13.38 -30.68 -59.88
C LEU A 59 -14.34 -31.89 -59.89
N GLN A 60 -15.65 -31.65 -59.93
CA GLN A 60 -16.72 -32.60 -60.30
C GLN A 60 -17.12 -33.70 -59.26
N PRO A 61 -18.37 -34.21 -59.32
CA PRO A 61 -19.13 -34.62 -58.12
C PRO A 61 -19.79 -36.02 -58.25
N ASP A 62 -20.72 -36.40 -57.35
CA ASP A 62 -22.16 -36.49 -57.69
C ASP A 62 -23.06 -36.97 -56.53
N ASP A 63 -24.30 -36.47 -56.58
CA ASP A 63 -25.59 -36.99 -56.07
C ASP A 63 -25.94 -37.29 -54.58
N ALA A 64 -27.25 -37.19 -54.36
CA ALA A 64 -28.06 -37.41 -53.15
C ALA A 64 -29.17 -38.45 -53.53
N PRO A 65 -30.29 -38.72 -52.79
CA PRO A 65 -30.79 -38.06 -51.57
C PRO A 65 -31.39 -38.97 -50.46
N GLU A 66 -31.75 -38.31 -49.35
CA GLU A 66 -32.92 -38.55 -48.47
C GLU A 66 -33.19 -39.91 -47.76
N ALA A 67 -33.17 -39.81 -46.42
CA ALA A 67 -34.30 -40.09 -45.48
C ALA A 67 -34.28 -41.30 -44.51
N SER A 68 -34.59 -40.95 -43.25
CA SER A 68 -35.26 -41.73 -42.18
C SER A 68 -34.44 -42.61 -41.21
N ASN A 69 -35.02 -42.77 -40.01
CA ASN A 69 -34.41 -43.32 -38.79
C ASN A 69 -34.44 -44.86 -38.75
N HIS A 70 -33.45 -45.52 -38.13
CA HIS A 70 -33.53 -45.91 -36.71
C HIS A 70 -32.26 -46.59 -36.17
N ASP A 71 -32.26 -46.85 -34.87
CA ASP A 71 -31.21 -47.52 -34.09
C ASP A 71 -30.98 -48.99 -34.52
N THR A 72 -29.73 -49.47 -34.49
CA THR A 72 -29.33 -50.57 -33.58
C THR A 72 -27.82 -50.88 -33.53
N LYS A 73 -27.34 -51.12 -32.29
CA LYS A 73 -26.43 -52.18 -31.80
C LYS A 73 -25.15 -52.64 -32.58
N ILE A 74 -24.01 -52.43 -31.90
CA ILE A 74 -23.06 -53.46 -31.35
C ILE A 74 -22.17 -54.30 -32.30
N SER A 75 -20.89 -54.39 -31.89
CA SER A 75 -19.81 -55.39 -32.14
C SER A 75 -19.33 -55.71 -33.57
N ASP A 76 -18.06 -55.42 -33.84
CA ASP A 76 -16.95 -56.41 -33.99
C ASP A 76 -15.68 -55.75 -34.60
N VAL A 77 -14.45 -56.29 -34.58
CA VAL A 77 -13.63 -57.04 -33.59
C VAL A 77 -12.18 -57.17 -34.17
N LEU A 78 -11.23 -57.78 -33.43
CA LEU A 78 -9.89 -58.27 -33.85
C LEU A 78 -8.69 -57.30 -33.99
N ILE A 79 -7.50 -57.84 -33.65
CA ILE A 79 -6.15 -57.26 -33.68
C ILE A 79 -5.15 -58.38 -34.02
N PRO A 80 -4.09 -58.08 -34.80
CA PRO A 80 -2.75 -58.69 -34.63
C PRO A 80 -1.63 -57.61 -34.55
N THR A 81 -0.45 -57.78 -33.93
CA THR A 81 0.14 -58.73 -32.95
C THR A 81 1.31 -57.94 -32.24
N ASP A 82 2.42 -58.41 -31.62
CA ASP A 82 3.12 -59.71 -31.50
C ASP A 82 4.08 -59.84 -30.28
N LEU A 83 4.50 -61.09 -30.06
CA LEU A 83 5.61 -61.71 -29.30
C LEU A 83 6.61 -60.91 -28.40
N GLY A 84 7.12 -61.44 -27.27
CA GLY A 84 6.70 -62.64 -26.52
C GLY A 84 7.82 -63.49 -25.86
N ALA A 85 7.74 -63.68 -24.53
CA ALA A 85 8.31 -64.80 -23.73
C ALA A 85 7.74 -64.71 -22.28
N SER A 86 6.83 -65.58 -21.79
CA SER A 86 6.95 -67.01 -21.39
C SER A 86 7.86 -67.23 -20.17
N THR A 87 7.52 -67.97 -19.11
CA THR A 87 6.34 -68.82 -18.71
C THR A 87 6.54 -69.21 -17.22
N GLN A 88 5.58 -69.53 -16.34
CA GLN A 88 4.10 -69.59 -16.34
C GLN A 88 3.62 -69.23 -14.88
N THR A 89 2.53 -69.63 -14.22
CA THR A 89 1.52 -70.72 -14.38
C THR A 89 0.10 -70.20 -14.03
N LEU A 90 -0.78 -70.96 -13.36
CA LEU A 90 -2.23 -70.74 -13.26
C LEU A 90 -2.72 -70.76 -11.79
N VAL A 91 -3.66 -69.93 -11.29
CA VAL A 91 -5.03 -69.49 -11.72
C VAL A 91 -6.15 -70.45 -11.22
N VAL A 92 -7.22 -69.89 -10.62
CA VAL A 92 -8.67 -70.19 -10.83
C VAL A 92 -9.59 -69.48 -9.78
N ASN A 93 -10.40 -68.52 -10.26
CA ASN A 93 -11.81 -68.14 -9.97
C ASN A 93 -12.37 -67.77 -8.55
N ASP A 94 -12.75 -66.48 -8.43
CA ASP A 94 -14.14 -65.93 -8.33
C ASP A 94 -15.20 -66.25 -7.23
N SER A 95 -15.63 -65.16 -6.56
CA SER A 95 -17.03 -64.78 -6.23
C SER A 95 -17.75 -65.50 -5.02
N PRO A 96 -19.03 -65.19 -4.64
CA PRO A 96 -19.22 -64.38 -3.43
C PRO A 96 -20.36 -64.73 -2.42
N SER A 97 -20.08 -64.50 -1.12
CA SER A 97 -21.00 -64.04 -0.04
C SER A 97 -21.96 -65.01 0.72
N LYS A 98 -22.02 -64.78 2.05
CA LYS A 98 -23.10 -65.08 3.05
C LYS A 98 -23.58 -66.55 3.30
N LYS A 99 -23.23 -67.12 4.49
CA LYS A 99 -24.17 -67.40 5.62
C LYS A 99 -23.56 -68.19 6.83
N LYS A 100 -24.00 -67.79 8.04
CA LYS A 100 -24.27 -68.54 9.30
C LYS A 100 -23.39 -69.72 9.79
N GLY A 101 -22.93 -69.62 11.06
CA GLY A 101 -22.56 -70.71 11.98
C GLY A 101 -21.80 -70.14 13.20
N LEU A 102 -22.42 -69.88 14.35
CA LEU A 102 -22.66 -70.76 15.53
C LEU A 102 -21.39 -71.23 16.27
N HIS A 103 -21.22 -70.69 17.50
CA HIS A 103 -20.74 -71.24 18.79
C HIS A 103 -20.13 -72.67 18.87
N PRO A 104 -19.30 -73.01 19.90
CA PRO A 104 -19.14 -72.40 21.25
C PRO A 104 -17.66 -72.11 21.65
N SER A 105 -17.24 -71.76 22.89
CA SER A 105 -17.72 -70.89 24.00
C SER A 105 -16.54 -70.73 25.04
N ILE A 106 -16.79 -70.22 26.27
CA ILE A 106 -15.89 -70.28 27.48
C ILE A 106 -14.59 -69.43 27.36
N SER A 107 -14.48 -68.20 27.90
CA SER A 107 -14.47 -67.73 29.31
C SER A 107 -13.29 -68.26 30.15
N GLY A 108 -12.60 -67.48 31.01
CA GLY A 108 -12.81 -66.10 31.49
C GLY A 108 -12.06 -65.91 32.83
N ALA A 109 -12.32 -64.82 33.56
CA ALA A 109 -11.81 -64.52 34.93
C ALA A 109 -10.26 -64.36 35.06
N THR A 110 -9.66 -63.17 35.19
CA THR A 110 -9.68 -62.14 36.28
C THR A 110 -8.85 -62.45 37.53
N GLY A 111 -7.95 -61.51 37.89
CA GLY A 111 -7.59 -61.19 39.29
C GLY A 111 -6.21 -61.68 39.77
N GLY A 112 -5.46 -60.80 40.45
CA GLY A 112 -4.18 -61.13 41.10
C GLY A 112 -3.28 -59.91 41.34
N LEU A 113 -3.50 -59.17 42.43
CA LEU A 113 -2.65 -58.05 42.88
C LEU A 113 -1.69 -58.51 43.99
N GLY A 114 -0.49 -57.91 44.04
CA GLY A 114 0.49 -58.03 45.13
C GLY A 114 1.93 -57.86 44.59
N LEU A 115 2.62 -56.72 44.71
CA LEU A 115 3.05 -55.88 45.85
C LEU A 115 4.27 -56.42 46.62
N LEU A 116 5.31 -55.55 46.68
CA LEU A 116 6.38 -55.47 47.72
C LEU A 116 7.43 -56.63 47.74
N SER A 117 8.71 -56.42 48.14
CA SER A 117 9.48 -55.17 48.36
C SER A 117 11.02 -55.42 48.38
N GLU A 118 11.78 -54.31 48.30
CA GLU A 118 13.04 -54.04 49.05
C GLU A 118 14.34 -54.89 48.92
N SER A 119 15.27 -54.32 48.13
CA SER A 119 16.51 -53.68 48.64
C SER A 119 17.84 -54.45 48.86
N ASN A 120 18.92 -53.76 48.45
CA ASN A 120 20.25 -53.60 49.06
C ASN A 120 21.20 -54.79 49.33
N GLY A 121 22.42 -54.71 48.78
CA GLY A 121 23.58 -55.53 49.22
C GLY A 121 24.84 -55.43 48.34
N GLY A 122 25.75 -54.50 48.64
CA GLY A 122 27.20 -54.66 48.39
C GLY A 122 27.93 -54.96 49.72
N PRO A 123 29.27 -54.83 49.87
CA PRO A 123 30.32 -54.49 48.88
C PRO A 123 31.60 -55.38 48.94
N SER A 124 32.53 -55.25 47.98
CA SER A 124 34.02 -55.43 48.07
C SER A 124 34.58 -55.19 46.64
N LEU A 125 35.59 -54.39 46.26
CA LEU A 125 36.80 -53.76 46.84
C LEU A 125 38.06 -54.65 46.94
N LEU A 126 39.17 -54.07 46.42
CA LEU A 126 40.60 -54.46 46.44
C LEU A 126 41.07 -55.70 45.63
N ALA A 127 42.30 -55.77 45.09
CA ALA A 127 43.21 -54.72 44.57
C ALA A 127 44.45 -55.34 43.84
N GLU A 128 44.70 -54.93 42.59
CA GLU A 128 46.01 -54.93 41.88
C GLU A 128 46.02 -53.70 40.94
N GLY A 129 47.14 -53.11 40.48
CA GLY A 129 48.55 -53.50 40.67
C GLY A 129 49.56 -52.57 39.97
N THR A 130 49.35 -51.24 40.04
CA THR A 130 50.36 -50.14 39.99
C THR A 130 51.65 -50.16 39.12
N HIS A 131 51.95 -48.98 38.53
CA HIS A 131 53.28 -48.40 38.21
C HIS A 131 54.13 -48.91 37.02
N THR A 132 53.99 -48.24 35.87
CA THR A 132 55.05 -47.63 35.01
C THR A 132 54.33 -46.88 33.88
N GLN A 133 54.33 -45.55 33.68
CA GLN A 133 55.17 -44.39 34.06
C GLN A 133 56.40 -44.13 33.16
N ILE A 134 56.63 -42.83 32.89
CA ILE A 134 57.67 -42.21 32.03
C ILE A 134 57.24 -42.14 30.54
N ALA A 135 57.74 -41.14 29.81
CA ALA A 135 57.14 -40.60 28.60
C ALA A 135 58.13 -40.39 27.44
N GLY A 136 57.61 -40.17 26.24
CA GLY A 136 58.22 -39.31 25.22
C GLY A 136 59.11 -39.97 24.14
N SER A 137 58.67 -39.79 22.89
CA SER A 137 59.48 -39.52 21.68
C SER A 137 60.78 -40.30 21.36
N GLU A 138 60.77 -40.97 20.21
CA GLU A 138 61.72 -40.87 19.07
C GLU A 138 61.04 -41.62 17.90
N ASP A 139 60.93 -41.18 16.65
CA ASP A 139 61.55 -40.13 15.82
C ASP A 139 62.91 -40.50 15.19
N HIS A 140 62.89 -40.79 13.89
CA HIS A 140 64.06 -40.94 13.01
C HIS A 140 63.73 -40.25 11.67
N SER A 141 64.30 -39.11 11.28
CA SER A 141 65.68 -38.55 11.35
C SER A 141 66.62 -39.01 10.22
N VAL A 142 66.79 -38.15 9.21
CA VAL A 142 67.95 -38.05 8.30
C VAL A 142 67.99 -36.58 7.85
N LEU A 143 68.99 -35.72 8.14
CA LEU A 143 70.17 -35.73 9.03
C LEU A 143 70.21 -34.30 9.65
N VAL A 144 70.21 -34.10 10.99
CA VAL A 144 71.28 -34.30 11.99
C VAL A 144 72.20 -33.08 12.17
N GLN A 145 72.52 -32.76 13.45
CA GLN A 145 73.28 -31.62 14.00
C GLN A 145 72.54 -30.26 14.00
N GLY A 146 72.23 -29.63 15.16
CA GLY A 146 72.16 -30.16 16.53
C GLY A 146 72.30 -29.13 17.66
N VAL A 147 71.82 -29.52 18.85
CA VAL A 147 72.05 -28.95 20.20
C VAL A 147 71.33 -27.62 20.54
N ASP A 148 70.69 -27.60 21.71
CA ASP A 148 70.10 -26.42 22.37
C ASP A 148 71.13 -25.36 22.80
N VAL A 149 70.65 -24.17 23.20
CA VAL A 149 70.83 -23.64 24.58
C VAL A 149 70.00 -22.38 24.79
N SER A 150 69.73 -22.08 26.07
CA SER A 150 68.96 -20.98 26.63
C SER A 150 69.35 -19.56 26.19
N ASP A 151 68.39 -18.65 26.35
CA ASP A 151 68.50 -17.31 26.94
C ASP A 151 69.56 -16.28 26.47
N ASP A 152 69.05 -15.04 26.41
CA ASP A 152 69.70 -13.79 26.80
C ASP A 152 70.78 -13.10 25.93
N THR A 153 70.78 -11.78 26.09
CA THR A 153 71.90 -10.86 25.89
C THR A 153 72.68 -10.83 24.55
N SER A 154 72.17 -9.96 23.68
CA SER A 154 72.85 -8.67 23.39
C SER A 154 73.91 -8.53 22.29
N ASN A 155 73.95 -7.28 21.77
CA ASN A 155 75.13 -6.47 21.48
C ASN A 155 76.25 -6.95 20.53
N SER A 156 76.36 -6.15 19.46
CA SER A 156 77.53 -5.29 19.21
C SER A 156 78.63 -5.75 18.23
N GLN A 157 78.45 -5.27 17.00
CA GLN A 157 79.45 -4.53 16.20
C GLN A 157 80.52 -5.28 15.38
N ARG A 158 80.47 -5.00 14.06
CA ARG A 158 81.60 -4.62 13.16
C ARG A 158 82.67 -5.72 12.90
N LEU A 159 83.24 -5.86 11.70
CA LEU A 159 83.79 -4.86 10.78
C LEU A 159 83.88 -5.35 9.32
N GLY A 160 83.84 -4.42 8.37
CA GLY A 160 84.41 -4.55 7.00
C GLY A 160 83.65 -5.44 6.00
N SER A 161 83.87 -5.32 4.69
CA SER A 161 84.48 -4.21 3.91
C SER A 161 84.03 -4.33 2.43
N THR A 162 83.97 -3.21 1.69
CA THR A 162 83.42 -3.16 0.32
C THR A 162 84.40 -2.58 -0.72
N PRO A 163 84.24 -2.99 -1.98
CA PRO A 163 84.17 -2.02 -3.09
C PRO A 163 83.07 -2.38 -4.14
N SER A 164 82.56 -1.49 -4.98
CA SER A 164 82.57 -0.01 -5.03
C SER A 164 81.61 0.53 -6.12
N LYS A 165 81.37 1.86 -6.10
CA LYS A 165 80.71 2.73 -7.10
C LYS A 165 79.16 2.83 -7.07
N THR A 166 78.48 3.99 -6.95
CA THR A 166 78.67 5.37 -6.38
C THR A 166 77.50 6.24 -6.87
N SER A 167 76.96 7.31 -6.26
CA SER A 167 76.99 7.91 -4.89
C SER A 167 76.11 9.20 -4.95
N GLY A 168 75.53 9.77 -3.88
CA GLY A 168 75.50 9.42 -2.46
C GLY A 168 75.10 10.62 -1.56
N MET A 169 75.11 10.42 -0.22
CA MET A 169 75.17 11.43 0.88
C MET A 169 73.90 12.28 1.18
N SER A 170 73.59 12.76 2.42
CA SER A 170 74.03 12.46 3.82
C SER A 170 73.31 13.39 4.84
N SER A 171 73.11 13.15 6.16
CA SER A 171 72.78 11.94 6.97
C SER A 171 72.72 12.27 8.50
N GLN A 172 71.67 11.84 9.23
CA GLN A 172 71.56 11.78 10.73
C GLN A 172 71.52 13.14 11.49
N THR A 173 71.15 13.30 12.79
CA THR A 173 71.30 12.49 14.03
C THR A 173 70.07 12.51 14.99
N SER A 174 70.23 12.10 16.27
CA SER A 174 69.18 11.66 17.22
C SER A 174 69.40 12.11 18.69
N VAL A 175 68.36 12.09 19.56
CA VAL A 175 68.34 11.55 20.96
C VAL A 175 67.05 11.95 21.75
N GLY A 176 66.50 11.03 22.58
CA GLY A 176 65.83 11.36 23.86
C GLY A 176 64.29 11.56 23.90
N PRO A 177 63.51 10.82 24.74
CA PRO A 177 62.05 10.95 24.81
C PRO A 177 61.42 11.18 26.22
N THR A 178 60.32 11.95 26.30
CA THR A 178 59.41 11.94 27.48
C THR A 178 57.98 12.47 27.19
N VAL A 179 56.97 11.59 27.37
CA VAL A 179 55.75 11.81 28.19
C VAL A 179 54.69 12.90 27.83
N ILE A 180 53.48 12.41 27.47
CA ILE A 180 52.11 12.89 27.83
C ILE A 180 51.36 14.02 27.05
N LYS A 181 50.13 13.63 26.60
CA LYS A 181 48.85 14.37 26.41
C LYS A 181 48.64 15.50 25.37
N LYS A 182 47.42 15.41 24.79
CA LYS A 182 46.37 16.43 24.57
C LYS A 182 46.35 17.29 23.29
N GLU A 183 45.11 17.36 22.76
CA GLU A 183 44.35 18.51 22.25
C GLU A 183 44.78 19.29 20.99
N ALA A 184 43.79 19.33 20.08
CA ALA A 184 43.16 20.52 19.50
C ALA A 184 43.78 21.24 18.28
N GLU A 185 42.83 21.59 17.40
CA GLU A 185 42.67 22.85 16.64
C GLU A 185 43.72 23.26 15.56
N ASP A 186 43.14 23.40 14.36
CA ASP A 186 43.26 24.51 13.42
C ASP A 186 44.47 24.69 12.47
N ASP A 187 44.05 24.82 11.20
CA ASP A 187 44.44 25.85 10.23
C ASP A 187 45.59 25.74 9.21
N GLU A 188 45.29 26.42 8.10
CA GLU A 188 46.08 26.97 6.99
C GLU A 188 47.35 26.25 6.47
N VAL A 189 47.15 25.63 5.30
CA VAL A 189 47.80 26.03 4.03
C VAL A 189 49.03 26.97 4.15
N ILE A 190 50.22 26.45 3.88
CA ILE A 190 51.36 27.25 3.42
C ILE A 190 51.95 26.66 2.13
N LEU A 191 51.98 27.50 1.08
CA LEU A 191 52.69 27.30 -0.19
C LEU A 191 54.22 27.39 0.05
N VAL A 192 55.12 27.25 -0.93
CA VAL A 192 55.63 28.42 -1.69
C VAL A 192 56.67 27.99 -2.74
N ASN A 193 56.40 28.42 -3.97
CA ASN A 193 57.32 28.85 -5.05
C ASN A 193 58.63 28.09 -5.36
N ARG A 194 58.85 27.93 -6.68
CA ARG A 194 59.86 28.77 -7.37
C ARG A 194 59.52 29.05 -8.84
N ASN A 195 59.05 30.26 -9.15
CA ASN A 195 59.81 31.27 -9.90
C ASN A 195 59.03 32.60 -9.97
N PHE A 196 59.68 33.69 -10.41
CA PHE A 196 59.34 35.07 -9.99
C PHE A 196 59.43 36.12 -11.11
N SER A 197 58.94 37.34 -10.81
CA SER A 197 58.93 38.60 -11.60
C SER A 197 57.65 38.80 -12.44
N ALA A 198 56.63 39.57 -12.03
CA ALA A 198 56.56 41.04 -11.80
C ALA A 198 56.46 41.84 -13.13
N ARG A 199 55.65 42.90 -13.34
CA ARG A 199 54.97 43.94 -12.50
C ARG A 199 53.64 44.36 -13.24
N SER A 200 52.67 45.16 -12.75
CA SER A 200 52.48 45.91 -11.47
C SER A 200 51.02 46.42 -11.32
N SER A 201 50.59 46.62 -10.06
CA SER A 201 49.69 47.68 -9.52
C SER A 201 48.26 47.91 -10.06
N SER A 202 47.33 47.99 -9.10
CA SER A 202 45.93 48.43 -9.21
C SER A 202 45.69 49.94 -9.01
N SER A 203 44.62 50.52 -9.57
CA SER A 203 43.85 51.61 -8.91
C SER A 203 42.48 51.92 -9.53
N SER A 204 41.45 52.02 -8.68
CA SER A 204 40.33 53.00 -8.68
C SER A 204 39.49 53.34 -9.94
N GLN A 205 38.18 53.04 -9.82
CA GLN A 205 37.03 53.96 -9.98
C GLN A 205 36.60 54.57 -11.34
N LEU A 206 35.30 54.92 -11.36
CA LEU A 206 34.56 55.89 -12.17
C LEU A 206 34.07 55.53 -13.60
N SER A 207 32.77 55.81 -13.79
CA SER A 207 31.95 55.82 -15.02
C SER A 207 31.85 57.27 -15.57
N PRO A 208 30.96 57.61 -16.52
CA PRO A 208 30.53 56.94 -17.77
C PRO A 208 30.72 57.85 -19.01
N ALA A 209 30.67 57.31 -20.24
CA ALA A 209 30.75 58.13 -21.47
C ALA A 209 29.72 57.75 -22.56
N LYS A 210 29.31 58.76 -23.33
CA LYS A 210 28.16 58.75 -24.27
C LYS A 210 28.54 58.30 -25.69
N SER A 211 27.50 58.08 -26.50
CA SER A 211 27.51 57.78 -27.93
C SER A 211 28.07 58.89 -28.83
N THR A 212 28.61 58.48 -30.00
CA THR A 212 28.43 59.18 -31.29
C THR A 212 28.66 58.26 -32.51
N THR A 213 27.82 58.45 -33.54
CA THR A 213 27.98 57.98 -34.95
C THR A 213 28.78 59.03 -35.79
N PRO A 214 29.08 58.91 -37.12
CA PRO A 214 28.52 58.01 -38.17
C PRO A 214 29.48 57.44 -39.27
N ALA A 215 28.90 56.62 -40.16
CA ALA A 215 29.16 56.45 -41.62
C ALA A 215 30.55 56.01 -42.20
N GLY A 216 30.54 55.11 -43.21
CA GLY A 216 31.79 54.58 -43.82
C GLY A 216 31.73 53.73 -45.14
N LEU A 217 30.69 53.83 -45.97
CA LEU A 217 30.63 53.29 -47.37
C LEU A 217 30.67 51.74 -47.60
N LYS A 218 30.58 51.32 -48.88
CA LYS A 218 30.26 49.96 -49.44
C LYS A 218 31.04 49.75 -50.79
N PRO A 219 30.72 48.81 -51.73
CA PRO A 219 30.02 47.49 -51.72
C PRO A 219 30.73 46.36 -52.58
N ILE A 220 29.98 45.27 -52.91
CA ILE A 220 30.09 44.35 -54.09
C ILE A 220 30.94 43.06 -53.92
N PRO A 221 30.57 41.86 -54.47
CA PRO A 221 29.31 41.43 -55.12
C PRO A 221 28.54 40.32 -54.34
N LYS A 222 27.46 39.79 -54.93
CA LYS A 222 26.66 38.64 -54.45
C LYS A 222 26.87 37.41 -55.35
N PHE A 223 26.64 36.21 -54.82
CA PHE A 223 26.22 35.04 -55.61
C PHE A 223 24.89 34.48 -55.09
N ALA A 224 24.19 33.70 -55.92
CA ALA A 224 22.75 33.47 -55.80
C ALA A 224 22.36 32.18 -55.06
N THR A 225 21.18 32.17 -54.44
CA THR A 225 20.55 30.99 -53.82
C THR A 225 19.67 30.22 -54.82
N PRO A 226 19.62 28.87 -54.75
CA PRO A 226 18.68 28.08 -55.55
C PRO A 226 17.21 28.31 -55.17
N LYS A 227 16.30 28.07 -56.12
CA LYS A 227 14.84 28.24 -55.92
C LYS A 227 14.17 26.96 -55.39
N SER A 228 13.29 27.16 -54.41
CA SER A 228 12.07 26.41 -54.07
C SER A 228 11.88 24.96 -54.61
N SER A 229 11.82 24.02 -53.68
CA SER A 229 10.93 22.85 -53.76
C SER A 229 9.74 23.05 -52.77
N PRO A 230 8.64 22.26 -52.83
CA PRO A 230 7.33 22.75 -52.37
C PRO A 230 7.17 22.86 -50.85
N ARG A 231 6.35 23.83 -50.42
CA ARG A 231 5.89 23.98 -49.03
C ARG A 231 5.01 22.79 -48.61
N GLY A 232 5.63 21.71 -48.16
CA GLY A 232 4.94 20.73 -47.32
C GLY A 232 4.50 21.41 -46.03
N THR A 233 3.19 21.55 -45.82
CA THR A 233 2.63 22.09 -44.57
C THR A 233 3.04 21.19 -43.40
N LYS A 234 3.98 21.66 -42.59
CA LYS A 234 4.24 21.11 -41.26
C LYS A 234 3.02 21.40 -40.38
N ILE A 235 2.01 20.55 -40.48
CA ILE A 235 1.00 20.40 -39.42
C ILE A 235 1.75 19.80 -38.23
N THR A 236 2.24 20.66 -37.35
CA THR A 236 2.61 20.27 -35.99
C THR A 236 1.33 19.81 -35.29
N LEU A 237 1.40 18.74 -34.50
CA LEU A 237 0.35 18.46 -33.54
C LEU A 237 0.40 19.55 -32.45
N PRO A 238 -0.73 19.90 -31.81
CA PRO A 238 -0.70 20.80 -30.67
C PRO A 238 0.29 20.28 -29.64
N GLN A 239 1.31 21.07 -29.31
CA GLN A 239 2.09 20.86 -28.09
C GLN A 239 1.21 21.26 -26.90
N PHE A 240 1.59 20.89 -25.68
CA PHE A 240 0.89 21.34 -24.47
C PHE A 240 0.75 22.88 -24.39
N ARG A 241 1.66 23.60 -25.06
CA ARG A 241 1.70 25.06 -25.22
C ARG A 241 0.68 25.64 -26.22
N ASP A 242 0.14 24.81 -27.10
CA ASP A 242 -0.89 25.19 -28.10
C ASP A 242 -2.32 24.92 -27.59
N LEU A 243 -2.44 24.25 -26.43
CA LEU A 243 -3.71 23.98 -25.77
C LEU A 243 -4.28 25.25 -25.13
N ARG A 244 -5.58 25.49 -25.30
CA ARG A 244 -6.31 26.55 -24.58
C ARG A 244 -6.96 25.95 -23.33
N PRO A 245 -6.89 26.61 -22.15
CA PRO A 245 -7.55 26.13 -20.95
C PRO A 245 -9.07 26.22 -21.11
N ARG A 246 -9.70 25.10 -21.48
CA ARG A 246 -11.09 24.82 -21.14
C ARG A 246 -11.09 24.13 -19.79
N THR A 247 -11.87 24.63 -18.84
CA THR A 247 -11.91 24.06 -17.49
C THR A 247 -12.29 22.58 -17.54
N SER A 248 -11.48 21.74 -16.90
CA SER A 248 -11.81 20.33 -16.60
C SER A 248 -12.33 20.17 -15.16
N ILE A 249 -12.63 21.30 -14.51
CA ILE A 249 -13.35 21.41 -13.26
C ILE A 249 -14.82 21.74 -13.61
N PRO A 250 -15.81 20.99 -13.09
CA PRO A 250 -17.23 21.32 -13.28
C PRO A 250 -17.57 22.74 -12.78
N PRO A 251 -18.36 23.54 -13.51
CA PRO A 251 -18.61 24.94 -13.17
C PRO A 251 -19.51 25.13 -11.94
N ASP A 252 -20.25 24.09 -11.57
CA ASP A 252 -21.13 23.97 -10.41
C ASP A 252 -20.39 23.61 -9.11
N LEU A 253 -19.11 23.19 -9.20
CA LEU A 253 -18.35 22.72 -8.04
C LEU A 253 -17.74 23.89 -7.25
N ALA A 254 -18.15 24.03 -5.99
CA ALA A 254 -17.62 25.05 -5.09
C ALA A 254 -16.08 24.93 -4.92
N PRO A 255 -15.31 26.04 -4.86
CA PRO A 255 -13.85 26.00 -4.75
C PRO A 255 -13.31 25.22 -3.55
N THR A 256 -14.01 25.26 -2.41
CA THR A 256 -13.70 24.47 -1.21
C THR A 256 -13.89 22.97 -1.43
N ASP A 257 -14.93 22.56 -2.13
CA ASP A 257 -15.20 21.15 -2.42
C ASP A 257 -14.23 20.62 -3.47
N LEU A 258 -13.85 21.45 -4.44
CA LEU A 258 -12.72 21.15 -5.33
C LEU A 258 -11.43 20.96 -4.54
N ALA A 259 -11.12 21.85 -3.59
CA ALA A 259 -9.93 21.77 -2.75
C ALA A 259 -9.91 20.47 -1.93
N HIS A 260 -10.95 20.21 -1.14
CA HIS A 260 -11.09 18.99 -0.34
C HIS A 260 -10.98 17.71 -1.21
N GLN A 261 -11.65 17.67 -2.36
CA GLN A 261 -11.57 16.51 -3.27
C GLN A 261 -10.18 16.33 -3.89
N SER A 262 -9.44 17.42 -4.10
CA SER A 262 -8.07 17.39 -4.64
C SER A 262 -7.05 16.98 -3.56
N ILE A 263 -7.22 17.46 -2.33
CA ILE A 263 -6.45 17.06 -1.14
C ILE A 263 -6.63 15.56 -0.88
N HIS A 264 -7.88 15.07 -0.85
CA HIS A 264 -8.19 13.65 -0.72
C HIS A 264 -7.58 12.80 -1.86
N ALA A 265 -7.58 13.31 -3.09
CA ALA A 265 -6.97 12.62 -4.22
C ALA A 265 -5.45 12.53 -4.13
N ALA A 266 -4.78 13.49 -3.49
CA ALA A 266 -3.34 13.43 -3.19
C ALA A 266 -3.03 12.30 -2.19
N TYR A 267 -3.74 12.25 -1.06
CA TYR A 267 -3.60 11.16 -0.09
C TYR A 267 -3.95 9.80 -0.69
N SER A 268 -5.04 9.69 -1.45
CA SER A 268 -5.42 8.49 -2.23
C SER A 268 -4.33 8.03 -3.22
N SER A 269 -3.39 8.91 -3.55
CA SER A 269 -2.28 8.66 -4.46
C SER A 269 -0.94 8.48 -3.75
N ARG A 270 -0.88 8.47 -2.40
CA ARG A 270 0.35 8.42 -1.58
C ARG A 270 1.25 9.65 -1.80
N LEU A 271 0.64 10.82 -1.94
CA LEU A 271 1.34 12.10 -2.14
C LEU A 271 0.86 13.13 -1.11
N ASN A 272 1.81 13.84 -0.49
CA ASN A 272 1.47 14.94 0.42
C ASN A 272 0.79 16.07 -0.38
N PRO A 273 -0.44 16.50 -0.04
CA PRO A 273 -1.13 17.58 -0.74
C PRO A 273 -0.46 18.96 -0.58
N PHE A 274 0.30 19.16 0.50
CA PHE A 274 0.90 20.44 0.91
C PHE A 274 2.41 20.55 0.66
N ALA A 275 3.08 19.45 0.30
CA ALA A 275 4.52 19.43 0.02
C ALA A 275 4.84 18.75 -1.32
N LEU A 276 5.91 19.20 -1.97
CA LEU A 276 6.46 18.52 -3.14
C LEU A 276 6.99 17.14 -2.72
N HIS A 277 6.70 16.11 -3.50
CA HIS A 277 7.38 14.82 -3.39
C HIS A 277 8.87 15.00 -3.76
N PRO A 278 9.84 14.26 -3.18
CA PRO A 278 11.27 14.47 -3.46
C PRO A 278 11.63 14.44 -4.96
N GLY A 279 11.01 13.55 -5.72
CA GLY A 279 11.16 13.47 -7.18
C GLY A 279 10.40 14.53 -8.00
N GLU A 280 9.51 15.32 -7.40
CA GLU A 280 8.98 16.56 -7.99
C GLU A 280 9.94 17.72 -7.70
N TYR A 281 10.31 17.87 -6.42
CA TYR A 281 11.25 18.90 -5.94
C TYR A 281 12.59 18.85 -6.70
N GLN A 282 13.15 17.66 -6.93
CA GLN A 282 14.40 17.47 -7.70
C GLN A 282 14.37 18.10 -9.10
N ILE A 283 13.22 18.09 -9.79
CA ILE A 283 13.07 18.63 -11.16
C ILE A 283 12.46 20.04 -11.21
N LEU A 284 12.02 20.58 -10.06
CA LEU A 284 11.36 21.89 -9.97
C LEU A 284 12.21 22.95 -9.25
N ARG A 285 13.09 22.56 -8.31
CA ARG A 285 13.87 23.48 -7.44
C ARG A 285 14.64 24.58 -8.14
N ASP A 286 15.06 24.34 -9.38
CA ASP A 286 15.84 25.29 -10.18
C ASP A 286 14.97 26.18 -11.09
N HIS A 287 13.65 25.95 -11.10
CA HIS A 287 12.67 26.59 -12.00
C HIS A 287 11.52 27.29 -11.28
N ILE A 288 11.30 27.02 -9.98
CA ILE A 288 10.23 27.61 -9.17
C ILE A 288 10.75 28.21 -7.86
N CYS A 289 9.97 29.13 -7.29
CA CYS A 289 10.13 29.71 -5.95
C CYS A 289 9.02 29.20 -5.01
N HIS A 290 9.13 29.46 -3.70
CA HIS A 290 8.09 29.06 -2.73
C HIS A 290 6.67 29.52 -3.12
N HIS A 291 6.53 30.74 -3.65
CA HIS A 291 5.27 31.26 -4.17
C HIS A 291 4.65 30.36 -5.26
N HIS A 292 5.45 29.75 -6.12
CA HIS A 292 4.96 28.86 -7.18
C HIS A 292 4.61 27.44 -6.69
N VAL A 293 5.06 27.02 -5.49
CA VAL A 293 4.82 25.67 -4.96
C VAL A 293 3.32 25.43 -4.74
N SER A 294 2.60 26.36 -4.11
CA SER A 294 1.15 26.23 -3.89
C SER A 294 0.37 26.08 -5.20
N ALA A 295 0.76 26.82 -6.24
CA ALA A 295 0.13 26.72 -7.56
C ALA A 295 0.39 25.38 -8.24
N TYR A 296 1.63 24.88 -8.17
CA TYR A 296 1.97 23.54 -8.68
C TYR A 296 1.18 22.45 -7.94
N LEU A 297 1.13 22.51 -6.60
CA LEU A 297 0.40 21.54 -5.78
C LEU A 297 -1.10 21.56 -6.06
N ASN A 298 -1.72 22.74 -6.15
CA ASN A 298 -3.11 22.88 -6.57
C ASN A 298 -3.38 22.17 -7.91
N VAL A 299 -2.54 22.42 -8.92
CA VAL A 299 -2.69 21.82 -10.25
C VAL A 299 -2.47 20.30 -10.20
N ARG A 300 -1.40 19.82 -9.54
CA ARG A 300 -1.10 18.39 -9.36
C ARG A 300 -2.24 17.65 -8.65
N ASN A 301 -2.75 18.21 -7.56
CA ASN A 301 -3.85 17.64 -6.78
C ASN A 301 -5.16 17.62 -7.58
N ARG A 302 -5.44 18.63 -8.43
CA ARG A 302 -6.58 18.64 -9.36
C ARG A 302 -6.46 17.59 -10.47
N ILE A 303 -5.27 17.34 -11.01
CA ILE A 303 -5.03 16.26 -12.00
C ILE A 303 -5.26 14.88 -11.35
N LEU A 304 -4.75 14.66 -10.13
CA LEU A 304 -5.03 13.45 -9.35
C LEU A 304 -6.54 13.25 -9.10
N ARG A 305 -7.28 14.34 -8.82
CA ARG A 305 -8.73 14.29 -8.63
C ARG A 305 -9.46 13.73 -9.85
N LEU A 306 -9.03 14.03 -11.08
CA LEU A 306 -9.63 13.46 -12.30
C LEU A 306 -9.49 11.93 -12.31
N TRP A 307 -8.27 11.43 -12.10
CA TRP A 307 -7.97 10.00 -12.07
C TRP A 307 -8.71 9.26 -10.95
N VAL A 308 -8.63 9.76 -9.71
CA VAL A 308 -9.27 9.14 -8.54
C VAL A 308 -10.80 9.17 -8.63
N ARG A 309 -11.38 10.13 -9.36
CA ARG A 309 -12.83 10.18 -9.62
C ARG A 309 -13.30 9.19 -10.70
N ASN A 310 -12.45 8.80 -11.65
CA ASN A 310 -12.81 7.89 -12.73
C ASN A 310 -11.60 7.09 -13.28
N PRO A 311 -11.08 6.10 -12.54
CA PRO A 311 -9.91 5.33 -12.95
C PRO A 311 -10.16 4.35 -14.12
N LEU A 312 -11.38 4.32 -14.66
CA LEU A 312 -11.75 3.60 -15.89
C LEU A 312 -11.37 4.35 -17.18
N VAL A 313 -11.01 5.65 -17.08
CA VAL A 313 -10.64 6.49 -18.22
C VAL A 313 -9.26 7.11 -17.96
N SER A 314 -8.39 7.12 -18.96
CA SER A 314 -7.09 7.78 -18.84
C SER A 314 -7.25 9.30 -18.87
N VAL A 315 -6.64 10.01 -17.92
CA VAL A 315 -6.55 11.47 -17.93
C VAL A 315 -5.68 11.91 -19.11
N THR A 316 -6.18 12.80 -19.97
CA THR A 316 -5.44 13.31 -21.13
C THR A 316 -4.61 14.56 -20.81
N ALA A 317 -3.74 14.96 -21.74
CA ALA A 317 -2.97 16.19 -21.64
C ALA A 317 -3.88 17.44 -21.67
N GLU A 318 -4.96 17.39 -22.45
CA GLU A 318 -5.99 18.42 -22.56
C GLU A 318 -6.74 18.60 -21.24
N GLU A 319 -7.13 17.51 -20.58
CA GLU A 319 -7.82 17.56 -19.29
C GLU A 319 -6.89 18.08 -18.18
N ALA A 320 -5.63 17.64 -18.18
CA ALA A 320 -4.63 18.14 -17.24
C ALA A 320 -4.30 19.62 -17.45
N ALA A 321 -4.24 20.10 -18.70
CA ALA A 321 -4.17 21.53 -19.02
C ALA A 321 -5.41 22.28 -18.50
N GLY A 322 -6.59 21.65 -18.55
CA GLY A 322 -7.83 22.16 -17.99
C GLY A 322 -7.92 22.19 -16.45
N CYS A 323 -6.93 21.66 -15.73
CA CYS A 323 -6.77 21.87 -14.28
C CYS A 323 -6.04 23.18 -13.92
N ALA A 324 -5.42 23.86 -14.89
CA ALA A 324 -4.82 25.17 -14.71
C ALA A 324 -5.89 26.27 -14.85
N LEU A 325 -6.24 26.92 -13.73
CA LEU A 325 -7.22 28.02 -13.68
C LEU A 325 -6.79 29.30 -14.44
N SER A 326 -5.54 29.36 -14.91
CA SER A 326 -5.01 30.49 -15.67
C SER A 326 -3.90 30.04 -16.61
N SER A 327 -3.76 30.72 -17.75
CA SER A 327 -2.73 30.45 -18.75
C SER A 327 -1.30 30.54 -18.21
N LYS A 328 -1.05 31.33 -17.16
CA LYS A 328 0.26 31.40 -16.47
C LYS A 328 0.71 30.07 -15.86
N TRP A 329 -0.20 29.14 -15.56
CA TRP A 329 0.10 27.87 -14.91
C TRP A 329 0.17 26.66 -15.87
N LEU A 330 -0.04 26.85 -17.18
CA LEU A 330 0.00 25.74 -18.15
C LEU A 330 1.34 24.99 -18.17
N GLY A 331 2.46 25.67 -17.91
CA GLY A 331 3.77 25.03 -17.76
C GLY A 331 3.85 24.10 -16.53
N LEU A 332 3.25 24.50 -15.41
CA LEU A 332 3.15 23.67 -14.20
C LEU A 332 2.25 22.45 -14.44
N ALA A 333 1.14 22.63 -15.16
CA ALA A 333 0.25 21.53 -15.56
C ALA A 333 0.96 20.52 -16.48
N GLN A 334 1.78 20.99 -17.44
CA GLN A 334 2.57 20.10 -18.29
C GLN A 334 3.53 19.24 -17.47
N VAL A 335 4.28 19.83 -16.55
CA VAL A 335 5.26 19.11 -15.72
C VAL A 335 4.57 18.16 -14.75
N ALA A 336 3.48 18.59 -14.10
CA ALA A 336 2.69 17.72 -13.21
C ALA A 336 2.12 16.51 -13.97
N TYR A 337 1.56 16.71 -15.16
CA TYR A 337 1.02 15.63 -15.98
C TYR A 337 2.09 14.63 -16.43
N GLU A 338 3.17 15.08 -17.07
CA GLU A 338 4.29 14.23 -17.51
C GLU A 338 4.90 13.46 -16.32
N TRP A 339 4.99 14.07 -15.13
CA TRP A 339 5.48 13.42 -13.92
C TRP A 339 4.54 12.33 -13.40
N LEU A 340 3.25 12.65 -13.23
CA LEU A 340 2.24 11.72 -12.74
C LEU A 340 2.05 10.50 -13.65
N VAL A 341 2.08 10.70 -14.98
CA VAL A 341 2.00 9.60 -15.98
C VAL A 341 3.25 8.72 -15.91
N ARG A 342 4.46 9.30 -16.00
CA ARG A 342 5.71 8.53 -16.05
C ARG A 342 6.00 7.78 -14.77
N ARG A 343 5.55 8.29 -13.61
CA ARG A 343 5.71 7.64 -12.30
C ARG A 343 4.54 6.72 -11.93
N GLY A 344 3.49 6.63 -12.74
CA GLY A 344 2.38 5.71 -12.54
C GLY A 344 1.43 6.10 -11.39
N TYR A 345 1.28 7.40 -11.10
CA TYR A 345 0.26 7.89 -10.15
C TYR A 345 -1.12 8.01 -10.80
N ILE A 346 -1.16 8.19 -12.13
CA ILE A 346 -2.38 8.17 -12.96
C ILE A 346 -2.16 7.23 -14.16
N ASN A 347 -3.24 6.88 -14.86
CA ASN A 347 -3.20 6.13 -16.12
C ASN A 347 -2.53 4.75 -16.00
N PHE A 348 -2.69 4.08 -14.85
CA PHE A 348 -2.11 2.77 -14.57
C PHE A 348 -3.17 1.66 -14.48
N GLY A 349 -2.74 0.39 -14.48
CA GLY A 349 -3.63 -0.76 -14.25
C GLY A 349 -4.33 -1.21 -15.52
N CYS A 350 -5.64 -1.49 -15.43
CA CYS A 350 -6.42 -2.13 -16.50
C CYS A 350 -7.12 -1.12 -17.45
N VAL A 351 -6.70 0.15 -17.44
CA VAL A 351 -7.26 1.23 -18.27
C VAL A 351 -6.72 1.21 -19.71
N GLU A 352 -7.56 1.58 -20.69
CA GLU A 352 -7.12 1.81 -22.06
C GLU A 352 -6.45 3.18 -22.20
N ILE A 353 -5.31 3.24 -22.90
CA ILE A 353 -4.60 4.48 -23.24
C ILE A 353 -4.94 4.83 -24.70
N PRO A 354 -5.70 5.91 -24.96
CA PRO A 354 -6.19 6.23 -26.31
C PRO A 354 -5.07 6.36 -27.35
N GLU A 355 -5.24 5.68 -28.49
CA GLU A 355 -4.38 5.90 -29.64
C GLU A 355 -4.67 7.26 -30.27
N ILE A 356 -3.75 8.22 -30.15
CA ILE A 356 -3.80 9.48 -30.90
C ILE A 356 -3.75 9.13 -32.40
N SER A 357 -4.88 9.27 -33.08
CA SER A 357 -5.17 8.60 -34.36
C SER A 357 -4.53 9.30 -35.56
N ASN A 358 -3.20 9.35 -35.58
CA ASN A 358 -2.42 10.11 -36.54
C ASN A 358 -2.36 9.45 -37.93
N LEU A 359 -3.01 10.10 -38.91
CA LEU A 359 -3.00 9.75 -40.34
C LEU A 359 -1.58 9.59 -40.94
N ARG A 360 -0.53 10.07 -40.26
CA ARG A 360 0.88 9.83 -40.61
C ARG A 360 1.28 8.35 -40.60
N ALA A 361 0.71 7.52 -39.70
CA ALA A 361 1.11 6.12 -39.58
C ALA A 361 0.99 5.35 -40.91
N LYS A 362 -0.11 5.56 -41.64
CA LYS A 362 -0.36 4.96 -42.97
C LYS A 362 0.66 5.37 -44.05
N ARG A 363 1.41 6.47 -43.88
CA ARG A 363 2.49 6.86 -44.82
C ARG A 363 3.84 6.18 -44.53
N TYR A 364 4.05 5.63 -43.33
CA TYR A 364 5.33 5.06 -42.92
C TYR A 364 5.42 3.53 -43.05
N GLN A 365 4.30 2.83 -43.31
CA GLN A 365 4.18 1.36 -43.46
C GLN A 365 4.99 0.70 -44.60
N LYS A 366 5.93 1.41 -45.25
CA LYS A 366 6.82 0.89 -46.31
C LYS A 366 8.31 0.82 -45.93
N LYS A 367 8.67 1.06 -44.66
CA LYS A 367 10.01 0.76 -44.11
C LYS A 367 9.86 -0.04 -42.82
N ARG A 368 10.68 -1.08 -42.64
CA ARG A 368 10.93 -1.67 -41.32
C ARG A 368 11.78 -0.68 -40.54
N PHE A 369 11.32 -0.27 -39.36
CA PHE A 369 12.10 0.60 -38.48
C PHE A 369 12.78 -0.22 -37.39
N LYS A 370 13.69 0.38 -36.61
CA LYS A 370 14.22 -0.30 -35.43
C LYS A 370 13.12 -0.38 -34.39
N ARG A 371 12.92 -1.55 -33.79
CA ARG A 371 12.01 -1.77 -32.66
C ARG A 371 12.81 -2.18 -31.44
N LYS A 372 12.70 -1.43 -30.36
CA LYS A 372 13.31 -1.79 -29.07
C LYS A 372 12.56 -2.95 -28.43
N THR A 373 13.26 -3.83 -27.72
CA THR A 373 12.68 -4.96 -26.99
C THR A 373 12.99 -4.86 -25.50
N ILE A 374 11.99 -5.04 -24.65
CA ILE A 374 12.11 -5.05 -23.20
C ILE A 374 11.59 -6.39 -22.68
N ILE A 375 12.39 -7.07 -21.87
CA ILE A 375 12.02 -8.35 -21.26
C ILE A 375 11.81 -8.18 -19.77
N VAL A 376 10.67 -8.65 -19.27
CA VAL A 376 10.34 -8.69 -17.83
C VAL A 376 10.43 -10.13 -17.36
N VAL A 377 11.25 -10.39 -16.34
CA VAL A 377 11.42 -11.74 -15.78
C VAL A 377 10.55 -11.89 -14.54
N GLY A 378 9.62 -12.86 -14.58
CA GLY A 378 8.57 -13.11 -13.60
C GLY A 378 7.23 -12.46 -13.98
N ALA A 379 6.15 -13.25 -13.99
CA ALA A 379 4.77 -12.79 -14.16
C ALA A 379 4.02 -12.69 -12.81
N GLY A 380 4.72 -12.26 -11.77
CA GLY A 380 4.12 -11.81 -10.51
C GLY A 380 3.51 -10.41 -10.64
N MET A 381 2.93 -9.89 -9.56
CA MET A 381 2.28 -8.56 -9.56
C MET A 381 3.23 -7.41 -9.94
N ALA A 382 4.51 -7.49 -9.55
CA ALA A 382 5.54 -6.53 -9.97
C ALA A 382 5.79 -6.58 -11.48
N GLY A 383 6.05 -7.77 -12.04
CA GLY A 383 6.35 -7.92 -13.46
C GLY A 383 5.16 -7.65 -14.38
N LEU A 384 3.95 -8.09 -14.00
CA LEU A 384 2.74 -7.78 -14.75
C LEU A 384 2.37 -6.28 -14.67
N GLY A 385 2.53 -5.65 -13.50
CA GLY A 385 2.34 -4.20 -13.35
C GLY A 385 3.34 -3.39 -14.17
N CYS A 386 4.61 -3.77 -14.13
CA CYS A 386 5.67 -3.17 -14.95
C CYS A 386 5.37 -3.31 -16.45
N ALA A 387 5.07 -4.52 -16.91
CA ALA A 387 4.79 -4.80 -18.32
C ALA A 387 3.56 -4.03 -18.83
N ARG A 388 2.48 -3.96 -18.03
CA ARG A 388 1.29 -3.16 -18.33
C ARG A 388 1.61 -1.66 -18.41
N GLN A 389 2.33 -1.12 -17.42
CA GLN A 389 2.70 0.29 -17.39
C GLN A 389 3.61 0.66 -18.57
N LEU A 390 4.54 -0.23 -18.94
CA LEU A 390 5.39 -0.04 -20.13
C LEU A 390 4.56 -0.05 -21.43
N GLU A 391 3.62 -0.97 -21.63
CA GLU A 391 2.71 -0.90 -22.79
C GLU A 391 1.90 0.41 -22.81
N GLY A 392 1.42 0.87 -21.65
CA GLY A 392 0.72 2.15 -21.52
C GLY A 392 1.59 3.34 -21.92
N LEU A 393 2.78 3.46 -21.34
CA LEU A 393 3.75 4.53 -21.60
C LEU A 393 4.26 4.51 -23.05
N PHE A 394 4.55 3.33 -23.62
CA PHE A 394 5.00 3.21 -25.00
C PHE A 394 3.90 3.60 -26.00
N ASN A 395 2.63 3.36 -25.69
CA ASN A 395 1.51 3.84 -26.50
C ASN A 395 1.23 5.34 -26.29
N HIS A 396 1.30 5.84 -25.06
CA HIS A 396 1.17 7.27 -24.75
C HIS A 396 2.18 8.11 -25.54
N TYR A 397 3.45 7.71 -25.55
CA TYR A 397 4.51 8.41 -26.28
C TYR A 397 4.67 7.99 -27.75
N ARG A 398 3.63 7.42 -28.38
CA ARG A 398 3.71 6.83 -29.74
C ARG A 398 4.30 7.77 -30.80
N ASP A 399 3.93 9.05 -30.78
CA ASP A 399 4.46 10.05 -31.73
C ASP A 399 5.95 10.36 -31.50
N ARG A 400 6.49 10.19 -30.27
CA ARG A 400 7.93 10.35 -30.01
C ARG A 400 8.75 9.26 -30.71
N TRP A 401 8.28 8.01 -30.77
CA TRP A 401 8.94 6.93 -31.57
C TRP A 401 8.86 7.21 -33.07
N ALA A 402 7.68 7.60 -33.55
CA ALA A 402 7.47 7.94 -34.97
C ALA A 402 8.34 9.14 -35.42
N ALA A 403 8.64 10.08 -34.52
CA ALA A 403 9.57 11.18 -34.77
C ALA A 403 11.05 10.74 -34.77
N LYS A 404 11.43 9.77 -33.93
CA LYS A 404 12.77 9.14 -33.94
C LYS A 404 12.99 8.20 -35.15
N GLY A 405 11.92 7.72 -35.79
CA GLY A 405 12.00 6.68 -36.81
C GLY A 405 12.18 5.28 -36.18
N GLU A 406 11.54 5.05 -35.04
CA GLU A 406 11.48 3.75 -34.35
C GLU A 406 10.04 3.24 -34.27
N GLU A 407 9.87 1.92 -34.19
CA GLU A 407 8.56 1.32 -33.88
C GLU A 407 8.31 1.38 -32.36
N VAL A 408 7.02 1.43 -31.95
CA VAL A 408 6.60 1.35 -30.54
C VAL A 408 7.31 0.15 -29.89
N PRO A 409 8.08 0.31 -28.79
CA PRO A 409 8.84 -0.81 -28.21
C PRO A 409 7.98 -2.04 -27.89
N LYS A 410 8.60 -3.23 -27.87
CA LYS A 410 7.94 -4.49 -27.54
C LYS A 410 8.24 -4.87 -26.08
N VAL A 411 7.21 -5.20 -25.32
CA VAL A 411 7.35 -5.87 -24.01
C VAL A 411 7.16 -7.37 -24.19
N THR A 412 7.85 -8.19 -23.39
CA THR A 412 7.60 -9.64 -23.28
C THR A 412 7.93 -10.10 -21.85
N VAL A 413 7.04 -10.88 -21.24
CA VAL A 413 7.23 -11.40 -19.88
C VAL A 413 7.62 -12.88 -19.95
N LEU A 414 8.71 -13.27 -19.26
CA LEU A 414 9.15 -14.65 -19.14
C LEU A 414 8.84 -15.16 -17.72
N GLU A 415 8.10 -16.26 -17.61
CA GLU A 415 7.65 -16.84 -16.33
C GLU A 415 8.07 -18.32 -16.26
N GLY A 416 8.80 -18.71 -15.21
CA GLY A 416 9.28 -20.07 -15.04
C GLY A 416 8.19 -21.09 -14.71
N ARG A 417 7.12 -20.66 -14.05
CA ARG A 417 5.95 -21.49 -13.74
C ARG A 417 5.08 -21.68 -14.97
N SER A 418 4.17 -22.67 -14.91
CA SER A 418 3.07 -22.83 -15.88
C SER A 418 1.87 -21.91 -15.61
N ARG A 419 2.03 -20.88 -14.75
CA ARG A 419 0.96 -19.96 -14.32
C ARG A 419 1.53 -18.58 -13.98
N ILE A 420 0.68 -17.56 -14.09
CA ILE A 420 0.97 -16.19 -13.63
C ILE A 420 0.73 -16.03 -12.11
N GLY A 421 0.96 -14.81 -11.60
CA GLY A 421 0.67 -14.36 -10.24
C GLY A 421 1.80 -14.58 -9.24
N GLY A 422 2.70 -15.53 -9.50
CA GLY A 422 3.83 -15.83 -8.60
C GLY A 422 3.34 -16.23 -7.21
N ARG A 423 3.61 -15.37 -6.21
CA ARG A 423 3.19 -15.51 -4.80
C ARG A 423 1.74 -15.06 -4.51
N VAL A 424 1.04 -14.46 -5.48
CA VAL A 424 -0.43 -14.36 -5.46
C VAL A 424 -0.98 -15.61 -6.16
N TYR A 425 -1.57 -16.54 -5.40
CA TYR A 425 -2.05 -17.81 -5.95
C TYR A 425 -3.24 -18.41 -5.20
N SER A 426 -4.36 -18.44 -5.91
CA SER A 426 -5.63 -19.02 -5.52
C SER A 426 -5.81 -20.38 -6.22
N HIS A 427 -5.79 -21.48 -5.47
CA HIS A 427 -5.73 -22.83 -6.02
C HIS A 427 -7.11 -23.52 -6.11
N PRO A 428 -7.38 -24.34 -7.15
CA PRO A 428 -8.36 -25.43 -7.02
C PRO A 428 -9.80 -24.89 -6.99
N LEU A 429 -10.63 -25.22 -6.03
CA LEU A 429 -10.72 -26.53 -5.37
C LEU A 429 -11.23 -27.58 -6.38
N ARG A 430 -11.22 -28.86 -6.00
CA ARG A 430 -11.87 -29.96 -6.75
C ARG A 430 -13.24 -30.33 -6.16
N THR A 431 -13.51 -29.92 -4.93
CA THR A 431 -14.79 -30.11 -4.24
C THR A 431 -15.96 -29.51 -5.03
N HIS A 432 -16.85 -30.36 -5.53
CA HIS A 432 -18.03 -29.97 -6.31
C HIS A 432 -19.26 -29.83 -5.40
N MET A 433 -19.54 -28.61 -4.95
CA MET A 433 -20.81 -28.22 -4.32
C MET A 433 -21.66 -27.38 -5.29
N PRO A 434 -23.00 -27.26 -5.09
CA PRO A 434 -23.82 -26.31 -5.82
C PRO A 434 -23.28 -24.88 -5.64
N ASN A 435 -22.96 -24.18 -6.73
CA ASN A 435 -22.23 -22.92 -6.63
C ASN A 435 -23.09 -21.82 -5.97
N ARG A 436 -22.69 -21.41 -4.76
CA ARG A 436 -23.30 -20.32 -3.98
C ARG A 436 -22.56 -18.97 -4.15
N MET A 437 -21.53 -18.92 -4.98
CA MET A 437 -20.71 -17.72 -5.19
C MET A 437 -21.41 -16.68 -6.06
N PRO A 438 -21.22 -15.37 -5.80
CA PRO A 438 -21.70 -14.34 -6.69
C PRO A 438 -21.08 -14.48 -8.09
N SER A 439 -21.83 -14.10 -9.12
CA SER A 439 -21.37 -14.01 -10.52
C SER A 439 -20.75 -15.30 -11.10
N ASN A 440 -21.11 -16.49 -10.61
CA ASN A 440 -20.48 -17.78 -10.92
C ASN A 440 -18.96 -17.81 -10.63
N ALA A 441 -18.50 -17.05 -9.64
CA ALA A 441 -17.09 -17.06 -9.23
C ALA A 441 -16.64 -18.45 -8.76
N ARG A 442 -15.32 -18.65 -8.82
CA ARG A 442 -14.67 -19.94 -8.60
C ARG A 442 -14.43 -20.21 -7.11
N HIS A 443 -14.74 -21.41 -6.63
CA HIS A 443 -14.23 -21.89 -5.34
C HIS A 443 -12.69 -22.03 -5.43
N ALA A 444 -11.92 -21.20 -4.72
CA ALA A 444 -10.45 -21.20 -4.79
C ALA A 444 -9.83 -20.95 -3.41
N ALA A 445 -8.84 -21.76 -3.01
CA ALA A 445 -8.15 -21.65 -1.72
C ALA A 445 -6.84 -20.86 -1.84
N GLU A 446 -6.60 -19.91 -0.94
CA GLU A 446 -5.47 -19.00 -1.06
C GLU A 446 -4.19 -19.55 -0.44
N LEU A 447 -3.32 -20.10 -1.29
CA LEU A 447 -2.03 -20.66 -0.88
C LEU A 447 -0.98 -19.58 -0.66
N GLY A 448 -1.12 -18.42 -1.31
CA GLY A 448 -0.21 -17.28 -1.20
C GLY A 448 -0.79 -16.12 -0.39
N ALA A 449 -0.52 -14.90 -0.84
CA ALA A 449 -1.17 -13.70 -0.32
C ALA A 449 -2.71 -13.78 -0.49
N HIS A 450 -3.45 -13.37 0.54
CA HIS A 450 -4.93 -13.37 0.57
C HIS A 450 -5.55 -12.10 1.13
N ILE A 451 -4.77 -11.28 1.86
CA ILE A 451 -5.23 -10.03 2.47
C ILE A 451 -4.87 -8.85 1.56
N ILE A 452 -5.81 -7.92 1.45
CA ILE A 452 -5.59 -6.54 1.03
C ILE A 452 -5.64 -5.70 2.32
N THR A 453 -4.50 -5.14 2.70
CA THR A 453 -4.34 -4.30 3.90
C THR A 453 -4.82 -2.89 3.58
N GLY A 454 -6.04 -2.56 4.02
CA GLY A 454 -6.70 -1.29 3.75
C GLY A 454 -7.01 -1.03 2.28
N PHE A 455 -7.93 -0.10 2.02
CA PHE A 455 -8.14 0.46 0.68
C PHE A 455 -7.95 1.97 0.63
N ASP A 456 -8.08 2.64 1.77
CA ASP A 456 -8.23 4.08 1.86
C ASP A 456 -6.87 4.71 2.25
N HIS A 457 -6.76 6.03 2.11
CA HIS A 457 -5.52 6.81 2.29
C HIS A 457 -4.24 6.32 1.56
N GLY A 458 -4.37 5.47 0.53
CA GLY A 458 -3.30 5.34 -0.47
C GLY A 458 -3.18 4.02 -1.22
N ASN A 459 -3.93 2.95 -0.91
CA ASN A 459 -3.66 1.65 -1.53
C ASN A 459 -3.90 1.68 -3.06
N PRO A 460 -2.87 1.50 -3.93
CA PRO A 460 -3.05 1.55 -5.38
C PRO A 460 -3.93 0.40 -5.91
N LEU A 461 -4.10 -0.67 -5.13
CA LEU A 461 -5.03 -1.75 -5.45
C LEU A 461 -6.50 -1.30 -5.34
N ASN A 462 -6.83 -0.20 -4.64
CA ASN A 462 -8.18 0.38 -4.63
C ASN A 462 -8.63 0.75 -6.05
N MET A 463 -7.79 1.51 -6.78
CA MET A 463 -8.07 1.91 -8.16
C MET A 463 -8.25 0.71 -9.10
N ILE A 464 -7.53 -0.38 -8.89
CA ILE A 464 -7.63 -1.59 -9.72
C ILE A 464 -8.85 -2.44 -9.33
N ILE A 465 -8.97 -2.81 -8.05
CA ILE A 465 -9.93 -3.79 -7.55
C ILE A 465 -11.34 -3.20 -7.45
N ARG A 466 -11.48 -2.02 -6.84
CA ARG A 466 -12.76 -1.31 -6.68
C ARG A 466 -13.07 -0.44 -7.90
N GLY A 467 -12.08 0.32 -8.39
CA GLY A 467 -12.25 1.30 -9.47
C GLY A 467 -12.39 0.71 -10.88
N GLN A 468 -11.45 -0.15 -11.30
CA GLN A 468 -11.35 -0.63 -12.68
C GLN A 468 -12.03 -1.98 -12.93
N LEU A 469 -11.98 -2.89 -11.96
CA LEU A 469 -12.43 -4.27 -12.12
C LEU A 469 -13.74 -4.59 -11.38
N ALA A 470 -14.15 -3.72 -10.44
CA ALA A 470 -15.31 -3.91 -9.57
C ALA A 470 -15.40 -5.34 -8.98
N LEU A 471 -14.26 -5.91 -8.55
CA LEU A 471 -14.22 -7.27 -8.01
C LEU A 471 -14.95 -7.34 -6.67
N HIS A 472 -15.70 -8.42 -6.45
CA HIS A 472 -16.30 -8.71 -5.15
C HIS A 472 -15.20 -8.97 -4.10
N TYR A 473 -15.29 -8.31 -2.96
CA TYR A 473 -14.40 -8.49 -1.82
C TYR A 473 -15.21 -8.59 -0.52
N TYR A 474 -14.60 -9.14 0.52
CA TYR A 474 -15.19 -9.30 1.85
C TYR A 474 -14.28 -8.61 2.89
N PRO A 475 -14.79 -7.63 3.67
CA PRO A 475 -14.07 -7.08 4.81
C PRO A 475 -14.06 -8.07 5.98
N LEU A 476 -12.92 -8.15 6.66
CA LEU A 476 -12.68 -9.02 7.80
C LEU A 476 -13.09 -8.34 9.10
N LYS A 477 -13.85 -9.04 9.91
CA LYS A 477 -14.31 -8.55 11.22
C LYS A 477 -13.32 -8.94 12.31
N ASP A 478 -13.09 -8.02 13.23
CA ASP A 478 -12.50 -8.35 14.52
C ASP A 478 -13.55 -8.97 15.45
N ASN A 479 -13.75 -10.29 15.32
CA ASN A 479 -14.59 -11.09 16.21
C ASN A 479 -13.94 -12.43 16.58
N SER A 480 -12.61 -12.41 16.67
CA SER A 480 -11.76 -13.53 17.07
C SER A 480 -12.17 -14.12 18.42
N ARG A 481 -11.86 -15.41 18.62
CA ARG A 481 -11.83 -16.06 19.93
C ARG A 481 -10.54 -16.86 20.04
N LEU A 482 -9.90 -16.80 21.19
CA LEU A 482 -8.80 -17.69 21.54
C LEU A 482 -9.36 -18.88 22.34
N TYR A 483 -8.84 -20.07 22.05
CA TYR A 483 -9.08 -21.30 22.82
C TYR A 483 -7.76 -21.72 23.45
N ASP A 484 -7.76 -22.11 24.73
CA ASP A 484 -6.57 -22.68 25.37
C ASP A 484 -6.36 -24.14 24.89
N ILE A 485 -5.23 -24.74 25.26
CA ILE A 485 -4.78 -26.09 24.90
C ILE A 485 -5.77 -27.20 25.29
N ASP A 486 -6.61 -26.94 26.28
CA ASP A 486 -7.66 -27.84 26.72
C ASP A 486 -8.95 -27.70 25.89
N GLY A 487 -9.03 -26.74 24.96
CA GLY A 487 -10.19 -26.45 24.12
C GLY A 487 -11.28 -25.60 24.77
N ASN A 488 -11.06 -25.05 25.97
CA ASN A 488 -11.94 -24.03 26.53
C ASN A 488 -11.64 -22.66 25.92
N VAL A 489 -12.65 -21.78 25.83
CA VAL A 489 -12.47 -20.40 25.38
C VAL A 489 -11.77 -19.61 26.49
N VAL A 490 -10.74 -18.85 26.12
CA VAL A 490 -10.00 -17.98 27.05
C VAL A 490 -10.92 -16.89 27.60
N ASP A 491 -10.75 -16.51 28.88
CA ASP A 491 -11.46 -15.38 29.44
C ASP A 491 -11.10 -14.05 28.76
N LYS A 492 -12.11 -13.24 28.45
CA LYS A 492 -11.93 -12.01 27.67
C LYS A 492 -11.23 -10.90 28.45
N GLU A 493 -11.39 -10.82 29.77
CA GLU A 493 -10.64 -9.84 30.57
C GLU A 493 -9.16 -10.23 30.62
N ARG A 494 -8.87 -11.53 30.73
CA ARG A 494 -7.49 -12.04 30.73
C ARG A 494 -6.77 -11.89 29.38
N ASP A 495 -7.45 -12.20 28.28
CA ASP A 495 -7.00 -11.96 26.89
C ASP A 495 -6.55 -10.49 26.72
N VAL A 496 -7.45 -9.55 27.06
CA VAL A 496 -7.19 -8.10 27.01
C VAL A 496 -6.12 -7.63 28.01
N MET A 497 -5.88 -8.34 29.12
CA MET A 497 -4.78 -8.03 30.04
C MET A 497 -3.40 -8.44 29.50
N VAL A 498 -3.32 -9.57 28.79
CA VAL A 498 -2.07 -10.08 28.20
C VAL A 498 -1.75 -9.37 26.89
N GLU A 499 -2.75 -9.06 26.06
CA GLU A 499 -2.55 -8.25 24.84
C GLU A 499 -1.91 -6.89 25.15
N LYS A 500 -2.41 -6.19 26.18
CA LYS A 500 -1.82 -4.91 26.61
C LYS A 500 -0.38 -5.09 27.11
N LEU A 501 -0.09 -6.17 27.84
CA LEU A 501 1.25 -6.47 28.34
C LEU A 501 2.23 -6.73 27.19
N PHE A 502 1.81 -7.49 26.18
CA PHE A 502 2.55 -7.69 24.94
C PHE A 502 2.83 -6.36 24.22
N ASN A 503 1.83 -5.46 24.14
CA ASN A 503 1.99 -4.16 23.50
C ASN A 503 2.95 -3.23 24.28
N ASP A 504 2.89 -3.16 25.62
CA ASP A 504 3.87 -2.39 26.42
C ASP A 504 5.31 -2.95 26.30
N ILE A 505 5.46 -4.28 26.23
CA ILE A 505 6.75 -4.94 25.93
C ILE A 505 7.28 -4.50 24.55
N LEU A 506 6.41 -4.49 23.53
CA LEU A 506 6.79 -4.11 22.17
C LEU A 506 7.10 -2.61 22.07
N ASP A 507 6.36 -1.74 22.75
CA ASP A 507 6.64 -0.30 22.86
C ASP A 507 8.00 -0.04 23.52
N ARG A 508 8.34 -0.78 24.60
CA ARG A 508 9.65 -0.68 25.27
C ARG A 508 10.80 -1.16 24.39
N ALA A 509 10.63 -2.25 23.64
CA ALA A 509 11.62 -2.68 22.65
C ALA A 509 11.75 -1.66 21.50
N SER A 510 10.66 -1.03 21.10
CA SER A 510 10.61 -0.03 20.01
C SER A 510 11.31 1.29 20.34
N VAL A 511 11.76 1.52 21.59
CA VAL A 511 12.65 2.65 21.94
C VAL A 511 13.98 2.59 21.17
N TYR A 512 14.42 1.39 20.76
CA TYR A 512 15.67 1.16 20.04
C TYR A 512 15.56 1.27 18.51
N ARG A 513 14.39 1.62 17.96
CA ARG A 513 14.17 1.77 16.51
C ARG A 513 15.05 2.84 15.88
N HIS A 514 15.49 2.61 14.64
CA HIS A 514 16.05 3.66 13.80
C HIS A 514 14.94 4.67 13.46
N ARG A 515 15.28 5.96 13.52
CA ARG A 515 14.39 7.04 13.07
C ARG A 515 14.70 7.37 11.61
N ALA A 516 13.74 7.14 10.72
CA ALA A 516 13.87 7.48 9.32
C ALA A 516 13.88 9.00 9.14
N THR A 517 15.00 9.56 8.67
CA THR A 517 15.09 11.00 8.35
C THR A 517 14.42 11.25 7.01
N MET A 518 13.16 11.68 7.03
CA MET A 518 12.44 12.09 5.82
C MET A 518 13.14 13.30 5.18
N PRO A 519 13.36 13.28 3.85
CA PRO A 519 13.99 14.42 3.15
C PRO A 519 13.03 15.61 3.13
N ILE A 520 13.45 16.72 3.75
CA ILE A 520 12.67 17.97 3.77
C ILE A 520 12.60 18.54 2.35
N THR A 521 11.39 18.70 1.83
CA THR A 521 11.13 19.32 0.52
C THR A 521 10.46 20.69 0.69
N ALA A 522 10.24 21.41 -0.42
CA ALA A 522 9.51 22.66 -0.37
C ALA A 522 8.01 22.43 -0.16
N GLU A 523 7.47 23.09 0.86
CA GLU A 523 6.04 23.16 1.18
C GLU A 523 5.38 24.35 0.48
N GLY A 524 4.07 24.22 0.22
CA GLY A 524 3.20 25.30 -0.23
C GLY A 524 2.38 25.89 0.91
N ASP A 525 1.77 27.04 0.64
CA ASP A 525 0.85 27.71 1.56
C ASP A 525 -0.42 26.86 1.78
N LYS A 526 -0.64 26.44 3.02
CA LYS A 526 -1.76 25.58 3.41
C LYS A 526 -3.12 26.27 3.30
N GLU A 527 -3.24 27.54 3.68
CA GLU A 527 -4.51 28.29 3.58
C GLU A 527 -4.92 28.55 2.12
N LEU A 528 -3.95 28.65 1.22
CA LEU A 528 -4.21 28.72 -0.22
C LEU A 528 -4.65 27.36 -0.77
N ILE A 529 -3.98 26.26 -0.41
CA ILE A 529 -4.31 24.92 -0.89
C ILE A 529 -5.67 24.43 -0.34
N GLU A 530 -5.95 24.62 0.95
CA GLU A 530 -7.25 24.28 1.57
C GLU A 530 -8.39 25.17 1.05
N GLY A 531 -8.10 26.43 0.71
CA GLY A 531 -9.05 27.31 0.03
C GLY A 531 -9.20 27.06 -1.48
N GLY A 532 -8.38 26.19 -2.07
CA GLY A 532 -8.32 25.95 -3.53
C GLY A 532 -7.85 27.17 -4.35
N ARG A 533 -7.20 28.14 -3.70
CA ARG A 533 -6.77 29.44 -4.25
C ARG A 533 -5.34 29.38 -4.74
N ASP A 534 -5.04 30.05 -5.85
CA ASP A 534 -3.68 30.24 -6.32
C ASP A 534 -3.10 31.57 -5.79
N PRO A 535 -1.78 31.64 -5.47
CA PRO A 535 -1.15 32.82 -4.88
C PRO A 535 -1.11 34.04 -5.81
N GLN A 536 -0.98 35.21 -5.18
CA GLN A 536 -1.07 36.55 -5.78
C GLN A 536 0.15 37.38 -5.39
N GLY A 537 0.71 38.15 -6.34
CA GLY A 537 1.94 38.94 -6.15
C GLY A 537 3.05 38.54 -7.13
N ASP A 538 4.20 39.21 -7.01
CA ASP A 538 5.39 38.95 -7.81
C ASP A 538 6.24 37.78 -7.25
N PRO A 539 7.02 37.09 -8.09
CA PRO A 539 7.78 35.90 -7.68
C PRO A 539 9.01 36.24 -6.82
N ASP A 540 9.19 35.47 -5.75
CA ASP A 540 10.37 35.47 -4.88
C ASP A 540 11.53 34.61 -5.46
N ARG A 541 12.67 34.54 -4.75
CA ARG A 541 13.86 33.73 -5.08
C ARG A 541 13.54 32.25 -5.34
N LEU A 542 14.32 31.60 -6.22
CA LEU A 542 14.15 30.19 -6.54
C LEU A 542 14.47 29.30 -5.33
N LEU A 543 13.83 28.13 -5.25
CA LEU A 543 14.01 27.20 -4.12
C LEU A 543 15.48 26.83 -3.91
N LYS A 544 16.23 26.56 -4.99
CA LYS A 544 17.68 26.27 -4.90
C LYS A 544 18.50 27.34 -4.18
N ASP A 545 18.07 28.61 -4.26
CA ASP A 545 18.78 29.76 -3.71
C ASP A 545 18.46 29.87 -2.20
N THR A 546 17.24 29.53 -1.78
CA THR A 546 16.85 29.47 -0.36
C THR A 546 17.33 28.17 0.32
N ASP A 547 17.49 27.06 -0.41
CA ASP A 547 18.06 25.81 0.09
C ASP A 547 19.50 26.00 0.60
N ALA A 548 20.30 26.80 -0.11
CA ALA A 548 21.68 27.11 0.28
C ALA A 548 21.73 27.88 1.62
N GLU A 549 20.85 28.87 1.80
CA GLU A 549 20.73 29.65 3.04
C GLU A 549 20.18 28.79 4.20
N ARG A 550 19.26 27.85 3.92
CA ARG A 550 18.77 26.86 4.89
C ARG A 550 19.87 25.87 5.31
N SER A 551 20.66 25.35 4.37
CA SER A 551 21.74 24.40 4.67
C SER A 551 22.88 25.03 5.47
N ALA A 552 23.08 26.34 5.38
CA ALA A 552 24.04 27.08 6.21
C ALA A 552 23.54 27.35 7.65
N ASN A 553 22.22 27.33 7.87
CA ASN A 553 21.57 27.67 9.16
C ASN A 553 20.78 26.49 9.77
N ALA A 554 20.99 25.27 9.30
CA ALA A 554 20.18 24.12 9.68
C ALA A 554 20.34 23.79 11.18
N PRO A 555 19.26 23.88 12.00
CA PRO A 555 19.31 23.33 13.35
C PRO A 555 19.47 21.82 13.29
N LYS A 556 20.13 21.22 14.28
CA LYS A 556 20.13 19.76 14.46
C LYS A 556 18.68 19.28 14.48
N ALA A 557 18.37 18.26 13.67
CA ALA A 557 17.01 17.81 13.41
C ALA A 557 16.19 17.72 14.70
N GLN A 558 15.12 18.51 14.80
CA GLN A 558 14.22 18.44 15.94
C GLN A 558 13.40 17.17 15.83
N ASP A 559 13.29 16.46 16.96
CA ASP A 559 12.46 15.27 17.10
C ASP A 559 11.01 15.60 16.73
N SER A 560 10.59 15.10 15.57
CA SER A 560 9.18 15.01 15.20
C SER A 560 8.61 13.84 15.99
N GLU A 561 7.59 14.07 16.81
CA GLU A 561 6.84 12.98 17.45
C GLU A 561 6.04 12.24 16.36
N VAL A 562 6.64 11.20 15.78
CA VAL A 562 5.94 10.27 14.89
C VAL A 562 4.95 9.47 15.73
N GLU A 563 3.67 9.57 15.40
CA GLU A 563 2.61 8.81 16.07
C GLU A 563 2.77 7.30 15.80
N SER A 564 2.63 6.50 16.85
CA SER A 564 2.73 5.04 16.81
C SER A 564 1.36 4.40 16.62
N VAL A 565 1.30 3.33 15.82
CA VAL A 565 0.09 2.56 15.47
C VAL A 565 0.48 1.07 15.41
N PRO A 566 -0.45 0.10 15.58
CA PRO A 566 -0.37 -0.73 16.79
C PRO A 566 0.28 -2.12 16.58
N GLY A 567 0.29 -2.91 17.66
CA GLY A 567 0.79 -4.28 17.68
C GLY A 567 0.06 -5.25 16.76
N GLY A 568 0.58 -6.48 16.67
CA GLY A 568 0.30 -7.41 15.57
C GLY A 568 -1.16 -7.89 15.39
N VAL A 569 -2.06 -7.66 16.34
CA VAL A 569 -3.48 -8.05 16.23
C VAL A 569 -4.28 -7.04 15.40
N ASP A 570 -4.10 -5.72 15.62
CA ASP A 570 -4.72 -4.70 14.78
C ASP A 570 -4.22 -4.75 13.32
N LYS A 571 -2.94 -5.14 13.12
CA LYS A 571 -2.36 -5.40 11.79
C LYS A 571 -2.99 -6.60 11.04
N LEU A 572 -3.88 -7.38 11.67
CA LEU A 572 -4.70 -8.38 10.99
C LEU A 572 -6.06 -7.85 10.54
N THR A 573 -6.68 -7.00 11.35
CA THR A 573 -8.10 -6.58 11.22
C THR A 573 -8.27 -5.29 10.43
N GLY A 574 -7.23 -4.43 10.39
CA GLY A 574 -7.30 -3.10 9.77
C GLY A 574 -7.91 -2.05 10.70
N LYS A 575 -7.98 -2.32 12.00
CA LYS A 575 -8.37 -1.34 13.01
C LYS A 575 -7.27 -0.28 13.16
N ALA A 576 -7.44 0.85 12.49
CA ALA A 576 -6.73 2.06 12.86
C ALA A 576 -7.17 2.49 14.27
N HIS A 577 -6.26 2.39 15.25
CA HIS A 577 -6.44 2.94 16.59
C HIS A 577 -5.35 3.98 16.84
N MET A 578 -5.76 5.24 17.06
CA MET A 578 -4.84 6.34 17.36
C MET A 578 -4.22 6.16 18.75
N VAL A 579 -3.08 5.46 18.83
CA VAL A 579 -2.31 5.35 20.07
C VAL A 579 -1.51 6.64 20.25
N THR A 580 -1.91 7.45 21.24
CA THR A 580 -1.37 8.80 21.45
C THR A 580 0.08 8.80 21.97
N GLY A 581 1.03 8.71 21.05
CA GLY A 581 2.45 9.05 21.22
C GLY A 581 3.29 8.10 22.10
N PRO A 582 4.61 8.37 22.22
CA PRO A 582 5.54 7.51 22.95
C PRO A 582 5.28 7.50 24.47
N ARG A 583 4.64 6.44 24.96
CA ARG A 583 4.13 6.30 26.34
C ARG A 583 4.95 5.41 27.28
N THR A 584 6.27 5.53 27.29
CA THR A 584 7.13 4.95 28.36
C THR A 584 7.58 5.97 29.42
N LYS A 585 6.85 7.08 29.57
CA LYS A 585 6.98 8.02 30.71
C LYS A 585 6.35 7.50 32.03
N ILE A 586 5.78 6.30 32.01
CA ILE A 586 5.29 5.58 33.20
C ILE A 586 6.10 4.30 33.41
N SER A 587 6.35 3.95 34.67
CA SER A 587 7.08 2.73 35.02
C SER A 587 6.30 1.46 34.64
N PRO A 588 6.99 0.34 34.39
CA PRO A 588 6.40 -0.98 34.16
C PRO A 588 5.36 -1.39 35.22
N ALA A 589 5.64 -1.09 36.49
CA ALA A 589 4.71 -1.36 37.59
C ALA A 589 3.42 -0.52 37.47
N LEU A 590 3.52 0.76 37.10
CA LEU A 590 2.34 1.61 36.88
C LEU A 590 1.58 1.23 35.61
N ALA A 591 2.29 0.84 34.54
CA ALA A 591 1.71 0.29 33.33
C ALA A 591 0.92 -0.99 33.64
N ALA A 592 1.54 -1.99 34.28
CA ALA A 592 0.90 -3.24 34.66
C ALA A 592 -0.37 -3.02 35.51
N LYS A 593 -0.31 -2.14 36.51
CA LYS A 593 -1.48 -1.79 37.31
C LYS A 593 -2.59 -1.11 36.50
N ALA A 594 -2.25 -0.27 35.51
CA ALA A 594 -3.20 0.34 34.60
C ALA A 594 -3.78 -0.66 33.56
N MET A 595 -3.04 -1.72 33.24
CA MET A 595 -3.49 -2.81 32.37
C MET A 595 -4.46 -3.78 33.08
N GLY A 596 -4.43 -3.84 34.42
CA GLY A 596 -5.32 -4.64 35.28
C GLY A 596 -4.60 -5.56 36.27
N TRP A 597 -3.27 -5.64 36.20
CA TRP A 597 -2.48 -6.59 36.98
C TRP A 597 -2.33 -6.16 38.46
N GLN A 598 -2.32 -7.16 39.35
CA GLN A 598 -1.97 -6.96 40.76
C GLN A 598 -0.45 -7.00 40.91
N LEU A 599 0.09 -6.10 41.74
CA LEU A 599 1.52 -6.03 42.05
C LEU A 599 1.79 -6.66 43.43
N PRO A 600 2.81 -7.54 43.56
CA PRO A 600 3.30 -7.99 44.86
C PRO A 600 3.74 -6.81 45.75
N SER A 601 3.51 -6.92 47.06
CA SER A 601 3.67 -5.82 48.03
C SER A 601 5.11 -5.34 48.25
N ASN A 602 6.10 -6.01 47.66
CA ASN A 602 7.52 -5.65 47.68
C ASN A 602 8.00 -4.96 46.39
N VAL A 603 7.14 -4.79 45.37
CA VAL A 603 7.51 -4.17 44.09
C VAL A 603 7.58 -2.64 44.23
N LEU A 604 8.77 -2.08 43.96
CA LEU A 604 8.99 -0.63 43.95
C LEU A 604 8.38 0.00 42.69
N ALA A 605 7.36 0.85 42.88
CA ALA A 605 6.57 1.46 41.80
C ALA A 605 7.34 2.36 40.80
N TYR A 606 8.63 2.60 41.00
CA TYR A 606 9.50 3.41 40.15
C TYR A 606 10.62 2.63 39.44
N ARG A 607 10.70 1.30 39.62
CA ARG A 607 11.68 0.46 38.91
C ARG A 607 11.27 0.31 37.45
N ASP A 608 12.15 0.68 36.52
CA ASP A 608 11.99 0.50 35.07
C ASP A 608 12.64 -0.80 34.56
N LEU A 609 12.35 -1.20 33.32
CA LEU A 609 13.03 -2.29 32.65
C LEU A 609 14.39 -1.81 32.13
N ASN A 610 15.41 -2.68 32.22
CA ASN A 610 16.73 -2.45 31.64
C ASN A 610 16.95 -3.40 30.45
N LEU A 611 16.54 -2.97 29.26
CA LEU A 611 16.78 -3.70 28.00
C LEU A 611 18.12 -3.35 27.35
N ASP A 612 18.83 -2.37 27.94
CA ASP A 612 20.05 -1.77 27.42
C ASP A 612 21.22 -2.77 27.37
N SER A 613 21.20 -3.75 28.27
CA SER A 613 22.08 -4.92 28.30
C SER A 613 21.99 -5.74 27.00
N VAL A 614 20.77 -6.10 26.57
CA VAL A 614 20.55 -6.94 25.39
C VAL A 614 20.63 -6.12 24.11
N ALA A 615 20.06 -4.92 24.08
CA ALA A 615 20.13 -4.01 22.93
C ALA A 615 21.58 -3.63 22.54
N LYS A 616 22.53 -3.69 23.49
CA LYS A 616 23.95 -3.39 23.29
C LYS A 616 24.86 -4.63 23.38
N SER A 617 24.29 -5.82 23.58
CA SER A 617 25.04 -7.10 23.70
C SER A 617 25.75 -7.52 22.40
N SER A 618 25.22 -7.08 21.26
CA SER A 618 25.60 -7.52 19.92
C SER A 618 25.70 -6.33 18.98
N LYS A 619 26.54 -6.46 17.94
CA LYS A 619 26.55 -5.55 16.78
C LYS A 619 25.24 -5.59 15.99
N TYR A 620 24.50 -6.69 16.11
CA TYR A 620 23.26 -6.98 15.41
C TYR A 620 22.21 -7.45 16.44
N PRO A 621 21.66 -6.55 17.27
CA PRO A 621 20.66 -6.89 18.28
C PRO A 621 19.33 -7.27 17.63
N THR A 622 18.62 -8.21 18.26
CA THR A 622 17.39 -8.81 17.70
C THR A 622 16.15 -8.32 18.45
N LEU A 623 15.01 -8.22 17.76
CA LEU A 623 13.76 -7.83 18.41
C LEU A 623 13.37 -8.84 19.50
N GLY A 624 13.40 -10.14 19.16
CA GLY A 624 13.09 -11.24 20.08
C GLY A 624 13.86 -11.10 21.40
N GLY A 625 15.20 -11.03 21.36
CA GLY A 625 16.00 -10.96 22.59
C GLY A 625 15.66 -9.77 23.50
N ALA A 626 15.28 -8.61 22.95
CA ALA A 626 14.83 -7.48 23.74
C ALA A 626 13.42 -7.69 24.34
N MET A 627 12.52 -8.36 23.62
CA MET A 627 11.19 -8.72 24.13
C MET A 627 11.28 -9.85 25.18
N ASP A 628 12.08 -10.88 24.95
CA ASP A 628 12.28 -12.02 25.86
C ASP A 628 12.89 -11.55 27.19
N GLU A 629 13.82 -10.60 27.16
CA GLU A 629 14.36 -9.94 28.36
C GLU A 629 13.30 -9.07 29.07
N ALA A 630 12.46 -8.35 28.31
CA ALA A 630 11.34 -7.60 28.90
C ALA A 630 10.33 -8.52 29.61
N VAL A 631 10.06 -9.72 29.06
CA VAL A 631 9.22 -10.73 29.71
C VAL A 631 9.85 -11.24 31.00
N LYS A 632 11.14 -11.63 30.96
CA LYS A 632 11.89 -12.06 32.16
C LYS A 632 11.86 -11.00 33.25
N GLN A 633 12.00 -9.71 32.89
CA GLN A 633 11.90 -8.62 33.86
C GLN A 633 10.46 -8.37 34.35
N TYR A 634 9.44 -8.59 33.52
CA TYR A 634 8.03 -8.53 33.95
C TYR A 634 7.63 -9.68 34.89
N GLN A 635 8.23 -10.87 34.75
CA GLN A 635 8.02 -12.00 35.68
C GLN A 635 8.55 -11.73 37.10
N PHE A 636 9.48 -10.78 37.28
CA PHE A 636 9.88 -10.27 38.60
C PHE A 636 8.96 -9.16 39.16
N LEU A 637 7.95 -8.73 38.38
CA LEU A 637 6.97 -7.71 38.76
C LEU A 637 5.55 -8.27 38.90
N LEU A 638 5.25 -9.38 38.23
CA LEU A 638 3.91 -9.95 38.05
C LEU A 638 3.91 -11.45 38.31
N ASP A 639 2.86 -11.94 38.96
CA ASP A 639 2.55 -13.36 39.09
C ASP A 639 1.90 -13.84 37.78
N LEU A 640 2.72 -14.25 36.81
CA LEU A 640 2.28 -14.77 35.51
C LEU A 640 2.05 -16.28 35.60
N SER A 641 0.85 -16.71 35.24
CA SER A 641 0.50 -18.13 35.12
C SER A 641 0.95 -18.70 33.77
N PRO A 642 1.02 -20.04 33.62
CA PRO A 642 1.31 -20.67 32.32
C PRO A 642 0.31 -20.30 31.22
N GLN A 643 -0.97 -20.08 31.55
CA GLN A 643 -1.96 -19.59 30.58
C GLN A 643 -1.62 -18.19 30.06
N ASP A 644 -1.02 -17.32 30.89
CA ASP A 644 -0.56 -16.00 30.46
C ASP A 644 0.63 -16.12 29.52
N MET A 645 1.55 -17.06 29.79
CA MET A 645 2.70 -17.34 28.94
C MET A 645 2.29 -17.97 27.61
N ARG A 646 1.25 -18.81 27.60
CA ARG A 646 0.58 -19.33 26.40
C ARG A 646 -0.09 -18.21 25.58
N LEU A 647 -0.83 -17.30 26.23
CA LEU A 647 -1.43 -16.11 25.57
C LEU A 647 -0.38 -15.19 24.98
N LEU A 648 0.64 -14.85 25.76
CA LEU A 648 1.75 -14.01 25.35
C LEU A 648 2.48 -14.61 24.14
N ASN A 649 2.71 -15.93 24.14
CA ASN A 649 3.31 -16.61 23.01
C ASN A 649 2.40 -16.74 21.79
N TRP A 650 1.07 -16.67 21.93
CA TRP A 650 0.17 -16.51 20.80
C TRP A 650 0.36 -15.14 20.12
N HIS A 651 0.55 -14.05 20.89
CA HIS A 651 0.87 -12.74 20.32
C HIS A 651 2.27 -12.70 19.67
N TYR A 652 3.27 -13.38 20.25
CA TYR A 652 4.57 -13.57 19.58
C TYR A 652 4.41 -14.33 18.26
N ALA A 653 3.73 -15.48 18.25
CA ALA A 653 3.44 -16.25 17.04
C ALA A 653 2.70 -15.42 15.98
N ASN A 654 1.87 -14.48 16.40
CA ASN A 654 1.17 -13.56 15.52
C ASN A 654 2.08 -12.49 14.90
N LEU A 655 3.06 -11.98 15.65
CA LEU A 655 4.12 -11.11 15.12
C LEU A 655 5.07 -11.89 14.19
N GLU A 656 5.33 -13.16 14.49
CA GLU A 656 6.11 -14.08 13.63
C GLU A 656 5.36 -14.43 12.33
N TYR A 657 4.03 -14.49 12.36
CA TYR A 657 3.18 -14.59 11.16
C TYR A 657 3.31 -13.34 10.29
N ALA A 658 3.14 -12.15 10.88
CA ALA A 658 3.20 -10.89 10.16
C ALA A 658 4.53 -10.72 9.39
N ASN A 659 5.64 -11.08 10.04
CA ASN A 659 6.98 -11.01 9.46
C ASN A 659 7.44 -12.28 8.71
N ALA A 660 6.66 -13.36 8.74
CA ALA A 660 7.03 -14.71 8.28
C ALA A 660 8.39 -15.21 8.80
N VAL A 661 8.74 -14.89 10.05
CA VAL A 661 10.00 -15.33 10.68
C VAL A 661 9.89 -15.27 12.21
N ASN A 662 10.64 -16.13 12.91
CA ASN A 662 10.89 -16.02 14.34
C ASN A 662 11.44 -14.62 14.72
N VAL A 663 10.89 -13.98 15.76
CA VAL A 663 11.26 -12.62 16.21
C VAL A 663 12.73 -12.46 16.61
N GLY A 664 13.39 -13.54 17.05
CA GLY A 664 14.82 -13.58 17.33
C GLY A 664 15.71 -13.42 16.08
N LYS A 665 15.13 -13.36 14.87
CA LYS A 665 15.85 -13.10 13.61
C LYS A 665 15.60 -11.68 13.06
N LEU A 666 14.63 -10.95 13.62
CA LEU A 666 14.30 -9.56 13.25
C LEU A 666 15.29 -8.55 13.84
N SER A 667 15.55 -7.45 13.13
CA SER A 667 16.38 -6.35 13.61
C SER A 667 15.65 -5.52 14.67
N LEU A 668 16.22 -5.43 15.87
CA LEU A 668 15.67 -4.58 16.94
C LEU A 668 15.46 -3.13 16.47
N GLY A 669 16.40 -2.62 15.66
CA GLY A 669 16.38 -1.25 15.16
C GLY A 669 15.57 -1.03 13.88
N GLY A 670 15.02 -2.04 13.23
CA GLY A 670 14.43 -1.83 11.89
C GLY A 670 13.41 -2.84 11.40
N TRP A 671 12.91 -3.73 12.27
CA TRP A 671 11.82 -4.65 11.92
C TRP A 671 10.55 -3.91 11.44
N ASP A 672 10.32 -2.69 11.94
CA ASP A 672 9.19 -1.80 11.68
C ASP A 672 9.52 -0.64 10.71
N GLN A 673 10.55 -0.77 9.86
CA GLN A 673 11.03 0.36 9.02
C GLN A 673 9.97 0.98 8.07
N ASP A 674 8.88 0.27 7.81
CA ASP A 674 7.76 0.64 6.95
C ASP A 674 6.60 1.32 7.71
N ILE A 675 6.67 1.41 9.03
CA ILE A 675 5.67 2.09 9.86
C ILE A 675 5.47 3.56 9.45
N GLY A 676 4.20 3.99 9.43
CA GLY A 676 3.78 5.27 8.86
C GLY A 676 3.50 5.22 7.35
N ASN A 677 3.56 4.04 6.73
CA ASN A 677 3.11 3.78 5.36
C ASN A 677 1.93 2.80 5.30
N GLU A 678 1.37 2.39 6.44
CA GLU A 678 0.14 1.59 6.50
C GLU A 678 -1.03 2.31 5.78
N PHE A 679 -1.89 1.53 5.13
CA PHE A 679 -3.13 2.03 4.54
C PHE A 679 -4.32 1.85 5.48
N GLU A 680 -5.32 2.73 5.35
CA GLU A 680 -6.50 2.75 6.21
C GLU A 680 -7.67 1.94 5.63
N GLY A 681 -8.66 1.69 6.49
CA GLY A 681 -9.86 0.92 6.19
C GLY A 681 -9.71 -0.58 6.48
N GLU A 682 -10.85 -1.27 6.50
CA GLU A 682 -10.93 -2.70 6.85
C GLU A 682 -9.99 -3.56 5.98
N HIS A 683 -9.37 -4.57 6.59
CA HIS A 683 -8.62 -5.57 5.85
C HIS A 683 -9.58 -6.49 5.08
N THR A 684 -9.32 -6.71 3.79
CA THR A 684 -10.27 -7.40 2.89
C THR A 684 -9.66 -8.60 2.17
N GLN A 685 -10.51 -9.54 1.78
CA GLN A 685 -10.17 -10.70 0.94
C GLN A 685 -10.97 -10.69 -0.36
N VAL A 686 -10.38 -11.08 -1.49
CA VAL A 686 -11.07 -11.13 -2.79
C VAL A 686 -11.94 -12.39 -2.90
N ILE A 687 -13.24 -12.21 -3.11
CA ILE A 687 -14.20 -13.32 -3.24
C ILE A 687 -13.92 -14.06 -4.55
N GLY A 688 -13.72 -15.38 -4.46
CA GLY A 688 -13.38 -16.25 -5.59
C GLY A 688 -11.91 -16.21 -6.04
N GLY A 689 -11.04 -15.55 -5.29
CA GLY A 689 -9.58 -15.64 -5.41
C GLY A 689 -8.88 -14.35 -5.87
N TYR A 690 -7.88 -13.92 -5.11
CA TYR A 690 -7.02 -12.75 -5.32
C TYR A 690 -6.19 -12.86 -6.60
N GLN A 691 -5.93 -14.08 -7.12
CA GLN A 691 -5.28 -14.27 -8.43
C GLN A 691 -6.11 -13.67 -9.59
N GLN A 692 -7.39 -13.31 -9.38
CA GLN A 692 -8.17 -12.49 -10.32
C GLN A 692 -7.47 -11.17 -10.68
N VAL A 693 -6.74 -10.53 -9.73
CA VAL A 693 -6.07 -9.24 -9.95
C VAL A 693 -4.89 -9.32 -10.95
N PRO A 694 -3.85 -10.16 -10.75
CA PRO A 694 -2.81 -10.36 -11.77
C PRO A 694 -3.38 -10.92 -13.07
N ARG A 695 -4.44 -11.74 -13.01
CA ARG A 695 -5.13 -12.26 -14.19
C ARG A 695 -5.86 -11.17 -14.99
N ALA A 696 -6.35 -10.12 -14.34
CA ALA A 696 -6.94 -8.97 -15.01
C ALA A 696 -5.86 -8.08 -15.63
N ILE A 697 -4.80 -7.72 -14.89
CA ILE A 697 -3.66 -6.94 -15.40
C ILE A 697 -3.03 -7.60 -16.64
N TRP A 698 -2.95 -8.94 -16.65
CA TRP A 698 -2.49 -9.70 -17.82
C TRP A 698 -3.38 -9.57 -19.06
N GLN A 699 -4.70 -9.48 -18.89
CA GLN A 699 -5.68 -9.54 -19.98
C GLN A 699 -6.18 -8.17 -20.46
N TYR A 700 -6.22 -7.16 -19.59
CA TYR A 700 -6.88 -5.87 -19.84
C TYR A 700 -5.90 -4.68 -19.75
N PRO A 701 -6.05 -3.65 -20.61
CA PRO A 701 -7.05 -3.53 -21.69
C PRO A 701 -6.82 -4.53 -22.84
N SER A 702 -5.57 -4.95 -23.06
CA SER A 702 -5.14 -5.91 -24.07
C SER A 702 -4.27 -7.01 -23.45
N LYS A 703 -4.19 -8.19 -24.07
CA LYS A 703 -3.45 -9.32 -23.49
C LYS A 703 -1.93 -9.20 -23.68
N LEU A 704 -1.15 -9.16 -22.59
CA LEU A 704 0.32 -9.12 -22.64
C LEU A 704 0.93 -10.42 -23.23
N ASP A 705 2.06 -10.29 -23.94
CA ASP A 705 2.94 -11.41 -24.35
C ASP A 705 3.65 -12.00 -23.11
N VAL A 706 3.01 -12.97 -22.45
CA VAL A 706 3.54 -13.72 -21.30
C VAL A 706 3.85 -15.16 -21.72
N ARG A 707 5.11 -15.56 -21.55
CA ARG A 707 5.64 -16.89 -21.88
C ARG A 707 5.88 -17.66 -20.61
N THR A 708 4.99 -18.61 -20.34
CA THR A 708 5.08 -19.54 -19.21
C THR A 708 6.00 -20.71 -19.52
N ARG A 709 6.60 -21.32 -18.49
CA ARG A 709 7.64 -22.36 -18.58
C ARG A 709 8.99 -21.86 -19.16
N SER A 710 9.19 -20.54 -19.27
CA SER A 710 10.46 -19.90 -19.64
C SER A 710 11.24 -19.57 -18.37
N ALA A 711 11.77 -20.59 -17.70
CA ALA A 711 12.58 -20.43 -16.49
C ALA A 711 13.96 -19.87 -16.87
N VAL A 712 14.30 -18.69 -16.35
CA VAL A 712 15.58 -18.02 -16.62
C VAL A 712 16.68 -18.58 -15.73
N SER A 713 17.79 -18.99 -16.33
CA SER A 713 18.99 -19.53 -15.67
C SER A 713 20.21 -18.61 -15.76
N GLY A 714 20.19 -17.61 -16.65
CA GLY A 714 21.27 -16.63 -16.77
C GLY A 714 20.86 -15.34 -17.46
N ILE A 715 21.52 -14.24 -17.12
CA ILE A 715 21.34 -12.92 -17.72
C ILE A 715 22.73 -12.33 -18.01
N ILE A 716 23.03 -12.14 -19.30
CA ILE A 716 24.18 -11.38 -19.77
C ILE A 716 23.71 -9.95 -20.03
N TYR A 717 24.30 -8.94 -19.41
CA TYR A 717 23.82 -7.54 -19.46
C TYR A 717 24.99 -6.55 -19.54
N SER A 718 24.70 -5.29 -19.89
CA SER A 718 25.70 -4.22 -19.89
C SER A 718 25.58 -3.44 -18.57
N ALA A 719 26.66 -3.42 -17.79
CA ALA A 719 26.68 -2.77 -16.48
C ALA A 719 26.89 -1.25 -16.56
N ASP A 720 27.35 -0.73 -17.70
CA ASP A 720 27.57 0.68 -17.96
C ASP A 720 27.20 1.08 -19.41
N ASP A 721 27.18 2.38 -19.69
CA ASP A 721 26.92 2.92 -21.03
C ASP A 721 28.06 2.70 -22.03
N ALA A 722 29.29 2.53 -21.56
CA ALA A 722 30.47 2.36 -22.41
C ALA A 722 30.49 0.97 -23.10
N SER A 723 29.90 -0.03 -22.45
CA SER A 723 29.77 -1.42 -22.91
C SER A 723 28.40 -1.75 -23.53
N ARG A 724 27.52 -0.76 -23.72
CA ARG A 724 26.08 -0.95 -23.97
C ARG A 724 25.72 -1.79 -25.21
N HIS A 725 25.37 -3.05 -24.97
CA HIS A 725 24.86 -4.03 -25.92
C HIS A 725 23.46 -4.54 -25.49
N PRO A 726 22.69 -5.19 -26.38
CA PRO A 726 21.49 -5.91 -25.98
C PRO A 726 21.82 -6.97 -24.92
N ALA A 727 21.02 -7.03 -23.86
CA ALA A 727 21.10 -8.08 -22.86
C ALA A 727 20.60 -9.41 -23.45
N LYS A 728 21.17 -10.53 -22.99
CA LYS A 728 20.77 -11.90 -23.38
C LYS A 728 20.24 -12.64 -22.17
N ILE A 729 19.01 -13.14 -22.27
CA ILE A 729 18.33 -13.90 -21.23
C ILE A 729 18.35 -15.36 -21.64
N LEU A 730 19.07 -16.17 -20.87
CA LEU A 730 19.26 -17.61 -21.05
C LEU A 730 18.21 -18.37 -20.24
N CYS A 731 17.50 -19.31 -20.87
CA CYS A 731 16.46 -20.12 -20.21
C CYS A 731 16.84 -21.60 -20.12
N GLU A 732 16.31 -22.29 -19.10
CA GLU A 732 16.56 -23.73 -18.83
C GLU A 732 16.08 -24.66 -19.96
N ASN A 733 15.14 -24.19 -20.78
CA ASN A 733 14.64 -24.89 -21.97
C ASN A 733 15.57 -24.73 -23.20
N GLY A 734 16.70 -24.03 -23.07
CA GLY A 734 17.63 -23.72 -24.16
C GLY A 734 17.25 -22.51 -25.01
N GLU A 735 16.13 -21.81 -24.72
CA GLU A 735 15.83 -20.55 -25.39
C GLU A 735 16.80 -19.44 -24.95
N ILE A 736 17.17 -18.60 -25.91
CA ILE A 736 17.90 -17.34 -25.67
C ILE A 736 17.06 -16.22 -26.25
N HIS A 737 16.74 -15.22 -25.44
CA HIS A 737 16.01 -14.02 -25.84
C HIS A 737 16.93 -12.79 -25.73
N GLU A 738 16.84 -11.85 -26.65
CA GLU A 738 17.62 -10.60 -26.63
C GLU A 738 16.71 -9.38 -26.34
N ALA A 739 17.21 -8.40 -25.59
CA ALA A 739 16.48 -7.18 -25.24
C ALA A 739 17.40 -5.95 -25.12
N ASP A 740 16.89 -4.76 -25.44
CA ASP A 740 17.54 -3.49 -25.10
C ASP A 740 17.63 -3.31 -23.57
N HIS A 741 16.58 -3.71 -22.84
CA HIS A 741 16.45 -3.60 -21.37
C HIS A 741 15.80 -4.84 -20.76
N VAL A 742 16.20 -5.18 -19.52
CA VAL A 742 15.63 -6.28 -18.73
C VAL A 742 15.11 -5.75 -17.40
N VAL A 743 13.91 -6.15 -17.00
CA VAL A 743 13.36 -5.90 -15.66
C VAL A 743 13.25 -7.22 -14.90
N LEU A 744 14.06 -7.40 -13.86
CA LEU A 744 14.09 -8.61 -13.06
C LEU A 744 13.12 -8.50 -11.87
N THR A 745 12.12 -9.39 -11.80
CA THR A 745 11.15 -9.46 -10.68
C THR A 745 11.23 -10.75 -9.86
N THR A 746 12.36 -11.44 -9.98
CA THR A 746 12.71 -12.67 -9.27
C THR A 746 12.71 -12.45 -7.74
N PRO A 747 12.05 -13.33 -6.94
CA PRO A 747 12.02 -13.21 -5.48
C PRO A 747 13.42 -13.23 -4.83
N LEU A 748 13.58 -12.50 -3.73
CA LEU A 748 14.85 -12.42 -2.99
C LEU A 748 15.41 -13.80 -2.59
N GLY A 749 14.56 -14.75 -2.17
CA GLY A 749 14.99 -16.12 -1.90
C GLY A 749 15.65 -16.82 -3.09
N VAL A 750 15.16 -16.57 -4.31
CA VAL A 750 15.70 -17.14 -5.56
C VAL A 750 17.02 -16.45 -5.95
N LEU A 751 17.20 -15.18 -5.59
CA LEU A 751 18.48 -14.48 -5.73
C LEU A 751 19.53 -14.99 -4.71
N LYS A 752 19.11 -15.26 -3.46
CA LYS A 752 19.96 -15.90 -2.43
C LYS A 752 20.39 -17.31 -2.81
N ASP A 753 19.53 -18.07 -3.48
CA ASP A 753 19.78 -19.43 -3.99
C ASP A 753 20.80 -19.49 -5.14
N GLY A 754 21.15 -18.34 -5.74
CA GLY A 754 22.21 -18.24 -6.76
C GLY A 754 21.91 -18.93 -8.10
N CYS A 755 20.68 -19.41 -8.31
CA CYS A 755 20.32 -20.23 -9.47
C CYS A 755 20.27 -19.44 -10.80
N VAL A 756 20.13 -18.11 -10.74
CA VAL A 756 20.25 -17.21 -11.90
C VAL A 756 21.67 -16.66 -11.94
N LYS A 757 22.42 -16.98 -13.01
CA LYS A 757 23.77 -16.46 -13.22
C LYS A 757 23.75 -15.07 -13.84
N PHE A 758 24.71 -14.23 -13.48
CA PHE A 758 24.85 -12.86 -13.99
C PHE A 758 26.22 -12.69 -14.64
N GLU A 759 26.24 -12.12 -15.85
CA GLU A 759 27.46 -11.80 -16.58
C GLU A 759 27.38 -10.36 -17.11
N PRO A 760 28.20 -9.41 -16.60
CA PRO A 760 29.14 -9.57 -15.49
C PRO A 760 28.45 -9.91 -14.17
N GLY A 761 29.20 -10.36 -13.16
CA GLY A 761 28.65 -10.63 -11.84
C GLY A 761 28.09 -9.37 -11.17
N LEU A 762 27.01 -9.52 -10.40
CA LEU A 762 26.41 -8.41 -9.65
C LEU A 762 27.46 -7.77 -8.70
N PRO A 763 27.54 -6.44 -8.60
CA PRO A 763 28.54 -5.76 -7.77
C PRO A 763 28.28 -5.98 -6.27
N SER A 764 29.32 -5.83 -5.45
CA SER A 764 29.28 -6.04 -4.00
C SER A 764 28.19 -5.21 -3.29
N TRP A 765 27.90 -3.99 -3.75
CA TRP A 765 26.83 -3.15 -3.21
C TRP A 765 25.42 -3.69 -3.49
N LYS A 766 25.24 -4.51 -4.54
CA LYS A 766 23.98 -5.22 -4.85
C LYS A 766 23.91 -6.57 -4.12
N LEU A 767 25.04 -7.29 -4.04
CA LEU A 767 25.13 -8.57 -3.33
C LEU A 767 24.96 -8.42 -1.81
N GLY A 768 25.42 -7.30 -1.23
CA GLY A 768 25.28 -7.02 0.21
C GLY A 768 23.84 -7.07 0.71
N PRO A 769 22.90 -6.27 0.16
CA PRO A 769 21.47 -6.35 0.48
C PRO A 769 20.87 -7.74 0.21
N ILE A 770 21.22 -8.40 -0.90
CA ILE A 770 20.76 -9.78 -1.21
C ILE A 770 21.16 -10.75 -0.09
N GLN A 771 22.34 -10.59 0.50
CA GLN A 771 22.81 -11.40 1.63
C GLN A 771 22.14 -10.97 2.96
N ARG A 772 22.14 -9.68 3.28
CA ARG A 772 21.71 -9.12 4.57
C ARG A 772 20.20 -9.19 4.84
N LEU A 773 19.37 -8.87 3.85
CA LEU A 773 17.91 -8.85 4.01
C LEU A 773 17.41 -10.26 4.33
N GLY A 774 16.42 -10.35 5.20
CA GLY A 774 15.74 -11.60 5.52
C GLY A 774 14.85 -12.07 4.36
N PHE A 775 14.63 -13.37 4.26
CA PHE A 775 13.57 -13.92 3.42
C PHE A 775 12.86 -15.05 4.18
N GLY A 776 11.60 -14.80 4.53
CA GLY A 776 10.84 -15.56 5.51
C GLY A 776 10.21 -16.84 4.98
N LYS A 777 9.55 -17.55 5.90
CA LYS A 777 8.69 -18.70 5.61
C LYS A 777 7.43 -18.59 6.44
N LEU A 778 6.29 -18.78 5.78
CA LEU A 778 4.97 -18.90 6.39
C LEU A 778 4.22 -19.95 5.57
N ASN A 779 3.62 -20.93 6.23
CA ASN A 779 2.90 -22.00 5.54
C ASN A 779 1.45 -22.14 6.01
N LYS A 780 0.65 -22.75 5.16
CA LYS A 780 -0.81 -22.88 5.29
C LYS A 780 -1.20 -24.34 5.13
N VAL A 781 -2.11 -24.79 5.99
CA VAL A 781 -2.84 -26.06 5.84
C VAL A 781 -4.30 -25.73 5.53
N VAL A 782 -4.69 -25.94 4.28
CA VAL A 782 -6.06 -25.79 3.79
C VAL A 782 -6.85 -27.06 4.13
N LEU A 783 -8.03 -26.89 4.72
CA LEU A 783 -8.91 -27.96 5.16
C LEU A 783 -10.34 -27.68 4.65
N VAL A 784 -10.82 -28.48 3.71
CA VAL A 784 -12.19 -28.39 3.16
C VAL A 784 -13.07 -29.47 3.78
N TYR A 785 -14.32 -29.13 4.12
CA TYR A 785 -15.29 -30.03 4.74
C TYR A 785 -16.64 -29.99 4.01
N ASP A 786 -17.46 -31.05 4.17
CA ASP A 786 -18.84 -31.10 3.64
C ASP A 786 -19.76 -30.06 4.33
N LYS A 787 -19.58 -29.88 5.64
CA LYS A 787 -20.35 -28.97 6.50
C LYS A 787 -19.44 -28.30 7.53
N PRO A 788 -19.72 -27.06 7.93
CA PRO A 788 -19.01 -26.40 9.02
C PRO A 788 -19.44 -26.97 10.37
N PHE A 789 -18.48 -27.17 11.27
CA PHE A 789 -18.70 -27.48 12.69
C PHE A 789 -18.35 -26.29 13.62
N TRP A 790 -17.78 -25.23 13.05
CA TRP A 790 -17.42 -23.98 13.71
C TRP A 790 -18.46 -22.88 13.49
N ASN A 791 -18.34 -21.76 14.22
CA ASN A 791 -19.19 -20.58 14.05
C ASN A 791 -18.89 -19.87 12.72
N ILE A 792 -19.82 -19.94 11.77
CA ILE A 792 -19.63 -19.39 10.41
C ILE A 792 -19.63 -17.86 10.31
N GLU A 793 -20.01 -17.15 11.38
CA GLU A 793 -19.99 -15.69 11.46
C GLU A 793 -18.71 -15.11 12.08
N GLN A 794 -17.80 -15.97 12.55
CA GLN A 794 -16.44 -15.56 12.95
C GLN A 794 -15.49 -15.73 11.77
N ASP A 795 -14.72 -14.69 11.43
CA ASP A 795 -13.84 -14.72 10.26
C ASP A 795 -12.49 -15.39 10.57
N MET A 796 -12.10 -15.44 11.84
CA MET A 796 -10.93 -16.18 12.33
C MET A 796 -11.09 -16.61 13.80
N PHE A 797 -10.27 -17.57 14.25
CA PHE A 797 -10.14 -17.96 15.65
C PHE A 797 -8.75 -18.53 15.94
N GLY A 798 -8.25 -18.32 17.16
CA GLY A 798 -6.90 -18.72 17.59
C GLY A 798 -6.90 -19.92 18.54
N LEU A 799 -5.77 -20.61 18.60
CA LEU A 799 -5.47 -21.71 19.50
C LEU A 799 -4.14 -21.42 20.21
N LEU A 800 -4.16 -21.39 21.54
CA LEU A 800 -2.94 -21.29 22.34
C LEU A 800 -2.13 -22.58 22.24
N ARG A 801 -0.81 -22.48 22.37
CA ARG A 801 0.12 -23.62 22.29
C ARG A 801 0.84 -23.80 23.61
N GLU A 802 0.91 -25.04 24.08
CA GLU A 802 1.75 -25.41 25.20
C GLU A 802 3.24 -25.31 24.82
N ALA A 803 4.07 -25.02 25.82
CA ALA A 803 5.52 -25.14 25.72
C ALA A 803 5.97 -26.62 25.56
N GLU A 804 7.22 -26.83 25.13
CA GLU A 804 7.81 -28.17 25.08
C GLU A 804 8.04 -28.75 26.49
N VAL A 805 8.15 -27.89 27.50
CA VAL A 805 8.04 -28.21 28.93
C VAL A 805 6.63 -27.80 29.41
N PRO A 806 5.76 -28.74 29.85
CA PRO A 806 4.40 -28.41 30.27
C PRO A 806 4.35 -27.41 31.43
N GLU A 807 3.37 -26.50 31.39
CA GLU A 807 3.20 -25.42 32.37
C GLU A 807 4.45 -24.53 32.60
N SER A 808 5.38 -24.46 31.64
CA SER A 808 6.60 -23.64 31.74
C SER A 808 6.31 -22.13 31.72
N LEU A 809 7.18 -21.36 32.39
CA LEU A 809 7.20 -19.90 32.32
C LEU A 809 8.40 -19.36 31.51
N ASP A 810 9.31 -20.22 31.05
CA ASP A 810 10.47 -19.79 30.25
C ASP A 810 10.11 -19.60 28.78
N GLN A 811 10.44 -18.43 28.21
CA GLN A 811 10.10 -18.08 26.82
C GLN A 811 10.66 -19.05 25.78
N GLU A 812 11.86 -19.61 26.02
CA GLU A 812 12.55 -20.50 25.09
C GLU A 812 11.71 -21.76 24.77
N ASP A 813 11.03 -22.33 25.77
CA ASP A 813 10.27 -23.58 25.63
C ASP A 813 9.05 -23.44 24.69
N TYR A 814 8.63 -22.22 24.38
CA TYR A 814 7.54 -21.94 23.44
C TYR A 814 8.01 -21.77 21.99
N VAL A 815 9.29 -21.43 21.77
CA VAL A 815 9.81 -20.92 20.49
C VAL A 815 9.59 -21.90 19.34
N ALA A 816 9.79 -23.19 19.57
CA ALA A 816 9.68 -24.23 18.55
C ALA A 816 8.25 -24.37 17.99
N ASN A 817 7.22 -24.19 18.83
CA ASN A 817 5.86 -24.64 18.53
C ASN A 817 4.76 -23.56 18.64
N ARG A 818 5.04 -22.36 19.18
CA ARG A 818 4.04 -21.28 19.33
C ARG A 818 3.30 -20.92 18.04
N GLY A 819 4.00 -20.96 16.90
CA GLY A 819 3.43 -20.71 15.57
C GLY A 819 2.67 -21.87 14.92
N ARG A 820 2.51 -23.01 15.59
CA ARG A 820 1.92 -24.24 15.02
C ARG A 820 0.40 -24.26 15.15
N PHE A 821 -0.31 -24.09 14.03
CA PHE A 821 -1.78 -24.04 13.98
C PHE A 821 -2.40 -22.96 14.91
N TYR A 822 -1.65 -21.91 15.22
CA TYR A 822 -2.00 -20.92 16.23
C TYR A 822 -3.21 -20.05 15.85
N LEU A 823 -3.49 -19.91 14.54
CA LEU A 823 -4.57 -19.10 13.99
C LEU A 823 -5.21 -19.81 12.79
N PHE A 824 -6.55 -19.83 12.79
CA PHE A 824 -7.40 -20.41 11.76
C PHE A 824 -8.24 -19.33 11.09
N TRP A 825 -8.24 -19.29 9.76
CA TRP A 825 -9.13 -18.46 8.96
C TRP A 825 -10.37 -19.23 8.54
N ASN A 826 -11.56 -18.64 8.73
CA ASN A 826 -12.81 -19.12 8.16
C ASN A 826 -13.04 -18.50 6.78
N CYS A 827 -12.79 -19.27 5.72
CA CYS A 827 -12.88 -18.78 4.34
C CYS A 827 -14.24 -19.09 3.67
N ILE A 828 -15.30 -19.39 4.43
CA ILE A 828 -16.65 -19.63 3.88
C ILE A 828 -17.13 -18.44 3.04
N LYS A 829 -16.99 -17.22 3.58
CA LYS A 829 -17.48 -15.98 2.96
C LYS A 829 -16.78 -15.64 1.64
N THR A 830 -15.56 -16.15 1.44
CA THR A 830 -14.67 -15.81 0.30
C THR A 830 -14.47 -16.95 -0.69
N THR A 831 -14.77 -18.20 -0.31
CA THR A 831 -14.67 -19.39 -1.17
C THR A 831 -16.01 -20.05 -1.48
N GLY A 832 -17.05 -19.81 -0.67
CA GLY A 832 -18.37 -20.44 -0.79
C GLY A 832 -18.44 -21.89 -0.30
N LEU A 833 -17.33 -22.44 0.24
CA LEU A 833 -17.23 -23.79 0.78
C LEU A 833 -16.90 -23.76 2.28
N PRO A 834 -17.25 -24.79 3.08
CA PRO A 834 -16.77 -24.96 4.44
C PRO A 834 -15.26 -25.21 4.45
N LEU A 835 -14.48 -24.12 4.49
CA LEU A 835 -13.03 -24.13 4.33
C LEU A 835 -12.35 -23.39 5.47
N LEU A 836 -11.43 -24.06 6.14
CA LEU A 836 -10.48 -23.47 7.09
C LEU A 836 -9.09 -23.38 6.46
N ILE A 837 -8.32 -22.36 6.86
CA ILE A 837 -6.87 -22.32 6.64
C ILE A 837 -6.18 -22.16 8.00
N ALA A 838 -5.49 -23.20 8.45
CA ALA A 838 -4.63 -23.15 9.63
C ALA A 838 -3.24 -22.64 9.25
N LEU A 839 -2.66 -21.78 10.10
CA LEU A 839 -1.35 -21.15 9.87
C LEU A 839 -0.20 -21.88 10.56
N MET A 840 0.95 -21.90 9.91
CA MET A 840 2.23 -22.38 10.41
C MET A 840 3.25 -21.24 10.31
N ALA A 841 3.45 -20.53 11.42
CA ALA A 841 4.30 -19.33 11.57
C ALA A 841 5.58 -19.63 12.38
N GLY A 842 6.47 -18.65 12.54
CA GLY A 842 7.70 -18.81 13.31
C GLY A 842 8.56 -19.97 12.81
N ASP A 843 9.14 -20.75 13.72
CA ASP A 843 9.89 -21.96 13.34
C ASP A 843 8.98 -23.17 13.05
N ALA A 844 7.69 -23.14 13.43
CA ALA A 844 6.71 -24.10 12.92
C ALA A 844 6.50 -23.98 11.39
N ALA A 845 6.67 -22.79 10.81
CA ALA A 845 6.70 -22.61 9.35
C ALA A 845 7.82 -23.44 8.68
N GLN A 846 8.95 -23.60 9.36
CA GLN A 846 10.09 -24.41 8.93
C GLN A 846 9.85 -25.91 9.21
N GLN A 847 9.15 -26.28 10.29
CA GLN A 847 8.69 -27.67 10.47
C GLN A 847 7.85 -28.13 9.27
N ALA A 848 6.89 -27.30 8.83
CA ALA A 848 5.96 -27.62 7.74
C ALA A 848 6.64 -27.90 6.38
N GLU A 849 7.85 -27.37 6.14
CA GLU A 849 8.64 -27.70 4.94
C GLU A 849 9.17 -29.15 4.93
N SER A 850 9.13 -29.86 6.07
CA SER A 850 9.74 -31.19 6.26
C SER A 850 8.80 -32.28 6.77
N VAL A 851 7.84 -31.94 7.64
CA VAL A 851 6.79 -32.86 8.13
C VAL A 851 5.82 -33.22 7.02
N SER A 852 5.28 -34.44 6.99
CA SER A 852 4.37 -34.88 5.91
C SER A 852 2.98 -34.26 5.99
N ASP A 853 2.26 -34.26 4.86
CA ASP A 853 0.87 -33.78 4.79
C ASP A 853 -0.05 -34.58 5.73
N ALA A 854 0.18 -35.89 5.87
CA ALA A 854 -0.64 -36.75 6.73
C ALA A 854 -0.48 -36.41 8.22
N GLU A 855 0.74 -36.16 8.68
CA GLU A 855 1.01 -35.79 10.07
C GLU A 855 0.50 -34.37 10.40
N LEU A 856 0.63 -33.43 9.46
CA LEU A 856 0.09 -32.08 9.62
C LEU A 856 -1.46 -32.09 9.65
N VAL A 857 -2.10 -32.84 8.75
CA VAL A 857 -3.57 -32.98 8.71
C VAL A 857 -4.08 -33.75 9.94
N ALA A 858 -3.39 -34.78 10.40
CA ALA A 858 -3.76 -35.49 11.63
C ALA A 858 -3.69 -34.57 12.86
N GLY A 859 -2.56 -33.86 13.05
CA GLY A 859 -2.37 -32.95 14.17
C GLY A 859 -3.40 -31.82 14.21
N VAL A 860 -3.64 -31.14 13.09
CA VAL A 860 -4.65 -30.06 13.04
C VAL A 860 -6.07 -30.58 13.21
N THR A 861 -6.38 -31.82 12.79
CA THR A 861 -7.69 -32.44 13.04
C THR A 861 -7.87 -32.78 14.52
N GLN A 862 -6.82 -33.25 15.19
CA GLN A 862 -6.81 -33.49 16.64
C GLN A 862 -7.00 -32.18 17.42
N ASP A 863 -6.26 -31.12 17.07
CA ASP A 863 -6.38 -29.81 17.71
C ASP A 863 -7.80 -29.23 17.53
N LEU A 864 -8.37 -29.29 16.32
CA LEU A 864 -9.76 -28.88 16.07
C LEU A 864 -10.77 -29.73 16.87
N ALA A 865 -10.54 -31.03 17.04
CA ALA A 865 -11.40 -31.90 17.85
C ALA A 865 -11.33 -31.57 19.35
N LEU A 866 -10.18 -31.06 19.85
CA LEU A 866 -10.07 -30.53 21.21
C LEU A 866 -10.83 -29.21 21.37
N MET A 867 -10.76 -28.29 20.41
CA MET A 867 -11.46 -26.99 20.44
C MET A 867 -12.99 -27.12 20.36
N PHE A 868 -13.49 -28.03 19.53
CA PHE A 868 -14.93 -28.12 19.19
C PHE A 868 -15.61 -29.36 19.80
N LYS A 869 -15.28 -29.74 21.04
CA LYS A 869 -15.73 -30.99 21.71
C LYS A 869 -17.23 -31.30 21.64
N GLN A 870 -18.07 -30.28 21.48
CA GLN A 870 -19.54 -30.40 21.42
C GLN A 870 -20.04 -30.85 20.03
N SER A 871 -19.17 -30.90 19.03
CA SER A 871 -19.44 -31.29 17.64
C SER A 871 -18.41 -32.33 17.15
N PRO A 872 -18.81 -33.44 16.52
CA PRO A 872 -17.86 -34.39 15.95
C PRO A 872 -17.14 -33.76 14.75
N VAL A 873 -15.85 -33.45 14.90
CA VAL A 873 -15.00 -32.93 13.82
C VAL A 873 -14.75 -34.06 12.80
N PRO A 874 -15.21 -33.92 11.54
CA PRO A 874 -14.99 -34.92 10.50
C PRO A 874 -13.59 -34.79 9.88
N VAL A 875 -13.12 -35.84 9.21
CA VAL A 875 -11.92 -35.77 8.36
C VAL A 875 -12.20 -34.81 7.18
N PRO A 876 -11.28 -33.91 6.81
CA PRO A 876 -11.44 -33.03 5.65
C PRO A 876 -11.53 -33.81 4.34
N ILE A 877 -12.36 -33.33 3.41
CA ILE A 877 -12.64 -33.96 2.11
C ILE A 877 -11.66 -33.53 1.00
N GLU A 878 -10.97 -32.40 1.18
CA GLU A 878 -9.88 -31.92 0.32
C GLU A 878 -8.89 -31.14 1.20
N THR A 879 -7.60 -31.40 1.05
CA THR A 879 -6.53 -30.77 1.85
C THR A 879 -5.38 -30.29 0.98
N ILE A 880 -4.72 -29.21 1.39
CA ILE A 880 -3.53 -28.68 0.70
C ILE A 880 -2.55 -28.11 1.72
N VAL A 881 -1.30 -28.56 1.72
CA VAL A 881 -0.21 -27.97 2.51
C VAL A 881 0.70 -27.15 1.60
N THR A 882 1.02 -25.92 1.99
CA THR A 882 2.03 -25.10 1.27
C THR A 882 3.43 -25.38 1.79
N ARG A 883 4.43 -25.27 0.90
CA ARG A 883 5.86 -25.36 1.21
C ARG A 883 6.63 -24.33 0.37
N TRP A 884 6.50 -23.06 0.76
CA TRP A 884 7.04 -21.93 -0.01
C TRP A 884 8.57 -21.87 0.01
N GLY A 885 9.22 -22.40 1.04
CA GLY A 885 10.67 -22.56 1.12
C GLY A 885 11.21 -23.55 0.10
N ASN A 886 10.53 -24.68 -0.09
CA ASN A 886 10.91 -25.71 -1.06
C ASN A 886 10.51 -25.37 -2.51
N ASP A 887 9.59 -24.43 -2.73
CA ASP A 887 9.22 -23.96 -4.07
C ASP A 887 10.40 -23.25 -4.76
N ARG A 888 10.99 -23.90 -5.77
CA ARG A 888 12.15 -23.40 -6.54
C ARG A 888 11.96 -22.02 -7.19
N PHE A 889 10.72 -21.57 -7.38
CA PHE A 889 10.38 -20.26 -7.95
C PHE A 889 9.90 -19.26 -6.88
N ALA A 890 10.25 -19.49 -5.60
CA ALA A 890 10.01 -18.58 -4.49
C ALA A 890 11.13 -18.62 -3.44
N ARG A 891 11.52 -19.83 -2.99
CA ARG A 891 12.53 -20.09 -1.95
C ARG A 891 12.23 -19.41 -0.59
N GLY A 892 10.94 -19.28 -0.26
CA GLY A 892 10.40 -18.57 0.90
C GLY A 892 9.16 -17.74 0.54
N THR A 893 8.62 -16.99 1.49
CA THR A 893 7.38 -16.22 1.32
C THR A 893 7.61 -14.76 0.95
N TYR A 894 8.30 -13.98 1.78
CA TYR A 894 8.55 -12.55 1.56
C TYR A 894 9.76 -12.04 2.35
N SER A 895 10.27 -10.84 2.03
CA SER A 895 11.40 -10.26 2.74
C SER A 895 11.02 -9.77 4.15
N TYR A 896 12.01 -9.78 5.05
CA TYR A 896 11.92 -9.17 6.38
C TYR A 896 13.23 -8.43 6.71
N VAL A 897 13.20 -7.48 7.65
CA VAL A 897 14.43 -6.80 8.10
C VAL A 897 15.14 -7.65 9.15
N GLY A 898 16.03 -8.53 8.67
CA GLY A 898 16.87 -9.34 9.55
C GLY A 898 17.89 -8.51 10.32
N ALA A 899 18.37 -9.02 11.45
CA ALA A 899 19.27 -8.28 12.35
C ALA A 899 20.55 -7.73 11.69
N THR A 900 21.02 -8.32 10.58
CA THR A 900 22.18 -7.85 9.80
C THR A 900 21.86 -6.78 8.75
N SER A 901 20.58 -6.50 8.48
CA SER A 901 20.13 -5.51 7.48
C SER A 901 20.56 -4.08 7.81
N GLN A 902 20.77 -3.28 6.77
CA GLN A 902 21.15 -1.87 6.87
C GLN A 902 20.03 -0.96 6.35
N PRO A 903 19.83 0.24 6.95
CA PRO A 903 18.99 1.27 6.35
C PRO A 903 19.43 1.55 4.90
N GLY A 904 18.48 1.56 3.97
CA GLY A 904 18.76 1.67 2.53
C GLY A 904 18.94 0.34 1.78
N ASP A 905 18.84 -0.83 2.43
CA ASP A 905 19.00 -2.12 1.74
C ASP A 905 17.92 -2.38 0.68
N TYR A 906 16.67 -1.93 0.87
CA TYR A 906 15.60 -2.05 -0.14
C TYR A 906 15.82 -1.10 -1.33
N GLU A 907 16.36 0.07 -1.07
CA GLU A 907 16.71 1.09 -2.07
C GLU A 907 17.90 0.60 -2.90
N ALA A 908 18.92 0.03 -2.24
CA ALA A 908 20.03 -0.64 -2.91
C ALA A 908 19.60 -1.89 -3.69
N MET A 909 18.58 -2.63 -3.23
CA MET A 909 17.93 -3.69 -4.01
C MET A 909 17.22 -3.14 -5.26
N ALA A 910 16.60 -1.96 -5.19
CA ALA A 910 15.90 -1.32 -6.30
C ALA A 910 16.82 -0.78 -7.42
N GLN A 911 17.97 -0.17 -7.07
CA GLN A 911 18.87 0.51 -8.02
C GLN A 911 19.18 -0.32 -9.29
N PRO A 912 19.04 0.22 -10.51
CA PRO A 912 19.39 -0.49 -11.75
C PRO A 912 20.91 -0.68 -11.93
N LEU A 913 21.28 -1.52 -12.90
CA LEU A 913 22.64 -1.84 -13.31
C LEU A 913 22.73 -1.76 -14.84
N GLY A 914 23.02 -0.56 -15.36
CA GLY A 914 22.98 -0.28 -16.80
C GLY A 914 21.62 -0.64 -17.39
N ASN A 915 21.53 -1.66 -18.24
CA ASN A 915 20.25 -2.11 -18.82
C ASN A 915 19.50 -3.21 -18.04
N LEU A 916 19.95 -3.57 -16.83
CA LEU A 916 19.27 -4.47 -15.90
C LEU A 916 18.61 -3.71 -14.75
N HIS A 917 17.27 -3.68 -14.73
CA HIS A 917 16.44 -3.04 -13.71
C HIS A 917 15.87 -4.07 -12.73
N PHE A 918 15.49 -3.65 -11.52
CA PHE A 918 14.99 -4.54 -10.46
C PHE A 918 13.62 -4.10 -9.94
N ALA A 919 12.71 -5.06 -9.74
CA ALA A 919 11.42 -4.85 -9.07
C ALA A 919 11.01 -6.08 -8.24
N GLY A 920 9.91 -5.99 -7.49
CA GLY A 920 9.47 -6.97 -6.50
C GLY A 920 9.34 -6.35 -5.10
N GLU A 921 8.65 -7.03 -4.18
CA GLU A 921 8.44 -6.51 -2.82
C GLU A 921 9.75 -6.26 -2.06
N ALA A 922 10.76 -7.12 -2.25
CA ALA A 922 12.13 -6.92 -1.76
C ALA A 922 12.90 -5.74 -2.43
N THR A 923 12.20 -4.83 -3.12
CA THR A 923 12.73 -3.58 -3.69
C THR A 923 11.88 -2.35 -3.34
N CYS A 924 10.93 -2.47 -2.39
CA CYS A 924 10.03 -1.38 -2.01
C CYS A 924 10.13 -1.09 -0.51
N GLY A 925 11.06 -0.22 -0.09
CA GLY A 925 11.35 -0.01 1.34
C GLY A 925 10.20 0.54 2.18
N THR A 926 9.28 1.28 1.56
CA THR A 926 8.06 1.81 2.21
C THR A 926 6.90 0.82 2.29
N HIS A 927 6.90 -0.25 1.51
CA HIS A 927 5.83 -1.25 1.49
C HIS A 927 6.42 -2.65 1.21
N PRO A 928 7.37 -3.15 2.02
CA PRO A 928 8.01 -4.45 1.82
C PRO A 928 6.98 -5.58 1.97
N ALA A 929 7.37 -6.81 1.62
CA ALA A 929 6.55 -8.05 1.71
C ALA A 929 5.18 -8.11 0.99
N THR A 930 4.61 -6.98 0.54
CA THR A 930 3.20 -6.87 0.17
C THR A 930 2.91 -7.00 -1.33
N VAL A 931 1.64 -7.29 -1.65
CA VAL A 931 1.12 -7.29 -3.02
C VAL A 931 1.13 -5.90 -3.65
N HIS A 932 0.79 -4.87 -2.85
CA HIS A 932 0.76 -3.48 -3.31
C HIS A 932 2.17 -2.90 -3.50
N GLY A 933 3.13 -3.20 -2.61
CA GLY A 933 4.53 -2.79 -2.77
C GLY A 933 5.21 -3.48 -3.95
N ALA A 934 4.92 -4.77 -4.18
CA ALA A 934 5.29 -5.44 -5.41
C ALA A 934 4.75 -4.69 -6.65
N TYR A 935 3.47 -4.29 -6.66
CA TYR A 935 2.91 -3.52 -7.77
C TYR A 935 3.56 -2.14 -7.94
N ILE A 936 3.77 -1.38 -6.85
CA ILE A 936 4.44 -0.07 -6.83
C ILE A 936 5.86 -0.17 -7.40
N SER A 937 6.64 -1.20 -7.01
CA SER A 937 7.98 -1.42 -7.56
C SER A 937 7.97 -1.71 -9.07
N GLY A 938 6.90 -2.33 -9.58
CA GLY A 938 6.71 -2.54 -11.02
C GLY A 938 6.46 -1.24 -11.78
N LEU A 939 5.67 -0.33 -11.20
CA LEU A 939 5.48 1.03 -11.73
C LEU A 939 6.80 1.83 -11.72
N ARG A 940 7.59 1.73 -10.63
CA ARG A 940 8.91 2.35 -10.54
C ARG A 940 9.87 1.84 -11.61
N ALA A 941 10.00 0.52 -11.79
CA ALA A 941 10.89 -0.02 -12.83
C ALA A 941 10.42 0.32 -14.25
N ALA A 942 9.10 0.46 -14.48
CA ALA A 942 8.58 1.01 -15.74
C ALA A 942 8.97 2.49 -15.94
N ALA A 943 8.97 3.27 -14.85
CA ALA A 943 9.42 4.66 -14.83
C ALA A 943 10.93 4.81 -15.09
N GLU A 944 11.76 3.93 -14.51
CA GLU A 944 13.21 3.86 -14.79
C GLU A 944 13.47 3.56 -16.27
N VAL A 945 12.81 2.55 -16.82
CA VAL A 945 12.97 2.13 -18.24
C VAL A 945 12.48 3.21 -19.21
N ILE A 946 11.38 3.93 -18.93
CA ILE A 946 10.94 5.01 -19.83
C ILE A 946 11.86 6.24 -19.74
N ASP A 947 12.39 6.55 -18.57
CA ASP A 947 13.38 7.62 -18.38
C ASP A 947 14.67 7.33 -19.12
N GLU A 948 15.14 6.10 -19.08
CA GLU A 948 16.34 5.64 -19.79
C GLU A 948 16.17 5.61 -21.33
N ILE A 949 14.94 5.47 -21.83
CA ILE A 949 14.65 5.40 -23.28
C ILE A 949 14.25 6.78 -23.88
N LEU A 950 13.62 7.66 -23.09
CA LEU A 950 13.19 9.00 -23.53
C LEU A 950 14.10 10.14 -23.08
N GLY A 951 14.89 9.96 -22.02
CA GLY A 951 15.56 11.05 -21.30
C GLY A 951 14.64 11.69 -20.24
N PRO A 952 15.14 12.71 -19.51
CA PRO A 952 14.39 13.38 -18.44
C PRO A 952 13.11 14.08 -18.94
N ILE A 953 12.28 14.56 -18.01
CA ILE A 953 11.10 15.37 -18.33
C ILE A 953 11.56 16.76 -18.83
N GLU A 954 11.11 17.14 -20.01
CA GLU A 954 11.42 18.44 -20.62
C GLU A 954 10.65 19.57 -19.91
N ILE A 955 11.33 20.30 -19.01
CA ILE A 955 10.73 21.45 -18.31
C ILE A 955 10.57 22.65 -19.27
N PRO A 956 9.37 23.24 -19.41
CA PRO A 956 9.19 24.47 -20.18
C PRO A 956 10.01 25.64 -19.64
N SER A 957 10.52 26.48 -20.54
CA SER A 957 11.24 27.71 -20.20
C SER A 957 10.71 28.91 -20.99
N PRO A 958 10.28 30.00 -20.33
CA PRO A 958 10.04 30.10 -18.87
C PRO A 958 8.92 29.13 -18.43
N LEU A 959 9.05 28.55 -17.24
CA LEU A 959 8.05 27.61 -16.68
C LEU A 959 6.77 28.33 -16.24
N VAL A 960 6.94 29.52 -15.66
CA VAL A 960 5.87 30.49 -15.36
C VAL A 960 6.23 31.80 -16.08
N PRO A 961 5.38 32.33 -16.99
CA PRO A 961 5.65 33.59 -17.67
C PRO A 961 5.60 34.81 -16.74
N SER A 962 6.57 35.72 -16.83
CA SER A 962 6.64 36.94 -16.01
C SER A 962 5.61 38.02 -16.39
N HIS A 963 5.10 38.00 -17.62
CA HIS A 963 4.09 38.95 -18.09
C HIS A 963 2.98 38.20 -18.85
N ILE A 964 1.77 38.27 -18.32
CA ILE A 964 0.55 37.91 -19.06
C ILE A 964 0.30 39.03 -20.07
N LYS A 965 0.28 38.72 -21.37
CA LYS A 965 -0.30 39.65 -22.34
C LYS A 965 -1.80 39.72 -22.06
N PRO A 966 -2.41 40.90 -21.88
CA PRO A 966 -3.86 40.99 -21.73
C PRO A 966 -4.53 40.41 -22.98
N ASP A 967 -5.57 39.59 -22.78
CA ASP A 967 -6.39 39.09 -23.88
C ASP A 967 -7.03 40.29 -24.61
N VAL A 968 -6.66 40.47 -25.88
CA VAL A 968 -7.12 41.60 -26.70
C VAL A 968 -8.54 41.34 -27.19
N VAL A 969 -9.50 41.49 -26.27
CA VAL A 969 -10.93 41.57 -26.57
C VAL A 969 -11.25 43.01 -27.01
N ALA A 970 -10.81 43.36 -28.22
CA ALA A 970 -11.10 44.63 -28.87
C ALA A 970 -11.60 44.37 -30.31
N PRO A 971 -12.89 44.56 -30.61
CA PRO A 971 -13.46 44.26 -31.93
C PRO A 971 -13.25 45.42 -32.93
N GLU A 972 -12.19 45.35 -33.73
CA GLU A 972 -11.98 46.22 -34.91
C GLU A 972 -12.61 45.59 -36.18
N PRO A 973 -13.39 46.34 -37.00
CA PRO A 973 -14.29 45.74 -37.98
C PRO A 973 -13.72 45.64 -39.42
N SER A 974 -13.77 44.43 -40.02
CA SER A 974 -13.52 44.24 -41.46
C SER A 974 -14.27 42.98 -42.00
N PRO A 975 -14.37 42.71 -43.33
CA PRO A 975 -15.69 42.83 -43.97
C PRO A 975 -16.36 41.51 -44.41
N LYS A 976 -17.66 41.63 -44.75
CA LYS A 976 -18.57 40.56 -45.16
C LYS A 976 -18.10 39.77 -46.40
N ARG A 977 -17.83 38.46 -46.29
CA ARG A 977 -18.75 37.39 -46.77
C ARG A 977 -18.19 35.94 -46.70
N LYS A 978 -19.09 35.04 -46.31
CA LYS A 978 -19.23 33.61 -46.70
C LYS A 978 -18.00 32.68 -46.68
N ALA A 979 -17.96 31.83 -45.66
CA ALA A 979 -17.91 30.38 -45.82
C ALA A 979 -18.93 29.75 -44.84
N GLU A 980 -19.43 28.55 -45.12
CA GLU A 980 -20.53 27.93 -44.37
C GLU A 980 -20.03 27.11 -43.18
N SER A 981 -20.74 27.20 -42.05
CA SER A 981 -20.52 26.42 -40.82
C SER A 981 -21.77 25.58 -40.49
N PRO A 982 -21.64 24.45 -39.77
CA PRO A 982 -22.79 23.62 -39.41
C PRO A 982 -23.81 24.41 -38.59
N ALA A 983 -25.10 24.13 -38.80
CA ALA A 983 -26.19 24.85 -38.12
C ALA A 983 -26.22 24.53 -36.62
N VAL A 984 -25.65 25.42 -35.82
CA VAL A 984 -26.04 25.56 -34.41
C VAL A 984 -27.47 26.12 -34.40
N ASN A 985 -28.37 25.46 -33.67
CA ASN A 985 -29.78 25.85 -33.67
C ASN A 985 -29.96 27.14 -32.83
N GLU A 986 -29.96 28.30 -33.49
CA GLU A 986 -30.14 29.62 -32.85
C GLU A 986 -31.43 29.67 -31.99
N SER A 987 -32.44 28.86 -32.34
CA SER A 987 -33.66 28.66 -31.55
C SER A 987 -33.39 28.22 -30.11
N GLU A 988 -32.47 27.29 -29.86
CA GLU A 988 -32.21 26.81 -28.49
C GLU A 988 -31.41 27.82 -27.67
N ILE A 989 -30.52 28.59 -28.30
CA ILE A 989 -29.78 29.67 -27.61
C ILE A 989 -30.74 30.81 -27.24
N ALA A 990 -31.61 31.21 -28.17
CA ALA A 990 -32.66 32.21 -27.91
C ALA A 990 -33.66 31.73 -26.84
N LYS A 991 -34.02 30.44 -26.85
CA LYS A 991 -34.88 29.83 -25.83
C LYS A 991 -34.22 29.84 -24.45
N HIS A 992 -32.95 29.43 -24.33
CA HIS A 992 -32.24 29.50 -23.05
C HIS A 992 -32.15 30.93 -22.50
N ALA A 993 -31.73 31.90 -23.32
CA ALA A 993 -31.64 33.30 -22.89
C ALA A 993 -33.01 33.89 -22.49
N ARG A 994 -34.09 33.49 -23.17
CA ARG A 994 -35.48 33.87 -22.82
C ARG A 994 -35.91 33.29 -21.47
N LEU A 995 -35.63 32.01 -21.21
CA LEU A 995 -35.98 31.34 -19.95
C LEU A 995 -35.17 31.90 -18.77
N GLU A 996 -33.88 32.18 -18.98
CA GLU A 996 -33.00 32.80 -17.98
C GLU A 996 -33.44 34.23 -17.62
N ALA A 997 -33.86 35.03 -18.61
CA ALA A 997 -34.45 36.34 -18.38
C ALA A 997 -35.78 36.26 -17.60
N PHE A 998 -36.67 35.32 -17.95
CA PHE A 998 -37.95 35.16 -17.25
C PHE A 998 -37.79 34.69 -15.80
N GLU A 999 -36.83 33.82 -15.51
CA GLU A 999 -36.45 33.49 -14.12
C GLU A 999 -35.88 34.70 -13.38
N SER A 1000 -35.06 35.52 -14.03
CA SER A 1000 -34.55 36.77 -13.43
C SER A 1000 -35.68 37.72 -13.04
N ASP A 1001 -36.71 37.86 -13.88
CA ASP A 1001 -37.88 38.70 -13.59
C ASP A 1001 -38.74 38.13 -12.45
N ILE A 1002 -38.93 36.81 -12.40
CA ILE A 1002 -39.62 36.14 -11.27
C ILE A 1002 -38.85 36.33 -9.96
N LEU A 1003 -37.53 36.11 -9.96
CA LEU A 1003 -36.68 36.30 -8.79
C LEU A 1003 -36.67 37.76 -8.34
N GLN A 1004 -36.62 38.71 -9.27
CA GLN A 1004 -36.72 40.13 -8.96
C GLN A 1004 -38.08 40.50 -8.34
N ALA A 1005 -39.19 39.91 -8.81
CA ALA A 1005 -40.51 40.10 -8.21
C ALA A 1005 -40.60 39.51 -6.78
N ILE A 1006 -40.05 38.31 -6.56
CA ILE A 1006 -39.98 37.68 -5.23
C ILE A 1006 -39.16 38.53 -4.26
N PHE A 1007 -37.98 39.01 -4.67
CA PHE A 1007 -37.14 39.87 -3.84
C PHE A 1007 -37.74 41.28 -3.61
N ALA A 1008 -38.58 41.77 -4.52
CA ALA A 1008 -39.27 43.06 -4.37
C ALA A 1008 -40.40 43.02 -3.33
N GLU A 1009 -41.16 41.92 -3.23
CA GLU A 1009 -42.24 41.79 -2.22
C GLU A 1009 -41.73 41.23 -0.88
N LEU A 1010 -40.85 40.22 -0.90
CA LEU A 1010 -40.44 39.46 0.30
C LEU A 1010 -39.03 39.79 0.81
N GLY A 1011 -38.27 40.61 0.09
CA GLY A 1011 -36.86 40.84 0.38
C GLY A 1011 -36.01 39.58 0.19
N LEU A 1012 -34.78 39.61 0.69
CA LEU A 1012 -33.87 38.47 0.66
C LEU A 1012 -34.38 37.32 1.54
N ARG A 1013 -34.25 36.08 1.05
CA ARG A 1013 -34.58 34.86 1.79
C ARG A 1013 -33.83 34.83 3.14
N PRO A 1014 -34.50 34.47 4.27
CA PRO A 1014 -33.87 34.48 5.59
C PRO A 1014 -32.54 33.73 5.63
N SER A 1015 -31.52 34.34 6.26
CA SER A 1015 -30.21 33.75 6.46
C SER A 1015 -30.13 32.97 7.78
N LYS A 1016 -29.41 31.83 7.77
CA LYS A 1016 -29.34 30.92 8.92
C LYS A 1016 -28.56 31.56 10.09
N PRO A 1017 -29.05 31.49 11.35
CA PRO A 1017 -28.36 32.05 12.50
C PRO A 1017 -26.92 31.56 12.67
N THR A 1018 -26.00 32.48 12.95
CA THR A 1018 -24.56 32.23 13.06
C THR A 1018 -24.25 31.29 14.23
N LYS A 1019 -23.37 30.30 14.03
CA LYS A 1019 -22.98 29.34 15.07
C LYS A 1019 -22.16 30.00 16.21
N ALA A 1020 -22.82 30.48 17.25
CA ALA A 1020 -22.19 30.71 18.54
C ALA A 1020 -21.91 29.36 19.25
N ALA A 1021 -20.69 29.22 19.79
CA ALA A 1021 -20.24 28.05 20.54
C ALA A 1021 -19.91 28.43 21.99
N ALA A 1022 -20.94 28.51 22.84
CA ALA A 1022 -20.77 28.69 24.27
C ALA A 1022 -20.43 27.34 24.94
N ASN A 1023 -19.23 27.26 25.51
CA ASN A 1023 -18.80 26.20 26.42
C ASN A 1023 -18.51 26.88 27.78
N PRO A 1024 -18.99 26.36 28.92
CA PRO A 1024 -18.81 27.01 30.22
C PRO A 1024 -17.34 27.31 30.54
N PHE A 1025 -16.44 26.40 30.17
CA PHE A 1025 -15.00 26.58 30.36
C PHE A 1025 -14.42 27.73 29.53
N LEU A 1026 -14.98 28.05 28.35
CA LEU A 1026 -14.52 29.18 27.54
C LEU A 1026 -14.97 30.53 28.14
N LEU A 1027 -16.17 30.58 28.75
CA LEU A 1027 -16.63 31.75 29.51
C LEU A 1027 -15.76 31.96 30.76
N TYR A 1028 -15.56 30.90 31.55
CA TYR A 1028 -14.65 30.92 32.71
C TYR A 1028 -13.22 31.34 32.34
N THR A 1029 -12.68 30.80 31.24
CA THR A 1029 -11.36 31.13 30.71
C THR A 1029 -11.25 32.61 30.35
N LYS A 1030 -12.28 33.18 29.70
CA LYS A 1030 -12.28 34.59 29.28
C LYS A 1030 -12.19 35.55 30.48
N GLU A 1031 -12.89 35.23 31.57
CA GLU A 1031 -12.94 36.08 32.77
C GLU A 1031 -11.71 35.85 33.68
N ASN A 1032 -11.25 34.60 33.84
CA ASN A 1032 -10.15 34.26 34.75
C ASN A 1032 -8.75 34.34 34.12
N TRP A 1033 -8.64 34.63 32.81
CA TRP A 1033 -7.36 34.73 32.07
C TRP A 1033 -6.34 35.65 32.73
N ALA A 1034 -6.77 36.87 33.11
CA ALA A 1034 -5.86 37.88 33.66
C ALA A 1034 -5.27 37.44 35.02
N MET A 1035 -6.11 36.94 35.91
CA MET A 1035 -5.71 36.46 37.25
C MET A 1035 -4.78 35.24 37.16
N CYS A 1036 -5.16 34.21 36.39
CA CYS A 1036 -4.36 33.01 36.20
C CYS A 1036 -2.99 33.35 35.58
N LYS A 1037 -2.97 34.20 34.54
CA LYS A 1037 -1.74 34.70 33.94
C LYS A 1037 -0.85 35.43 34.95
N GLN A 1038 -1.42 36.32 35.77
CA GLN A 1038 -0.66 37.06 36.76
C GLN A 1038 -0.04 36.12 37.81
N GLN A 1039 -0.83 35.19 38.37
CA GLN A 1039 -0.35 34.19 39.33
C GLN A 1039 0.79 33.33 38.75
N CYS A 1040 0.67 32.90 37.49
CA CYS A 1040 1.75 32.17 36.81
C CYS A 1040 3.00 33.04 36.62
N ASP A 1041 2.84 34.28 36.15
CA ASP A 1041 3.95 35.21 35.94
C ASP A 1041 4.66 35.57 37.26
N ASP A 1042 3.92 35.74 38.35
CA ASP A 1042 4.46 36.01 39.70
C ASP A 1042 5.23 34.77 40.21
N ALA A 1043 4.64 33.57 40.11
CA ALA A 1043 5.30 32.32 40.51
C ALA A 1043 6.58 32.05 39.68
N ARG A 1044 6.54 32.31 38.37
CA ARG A 1044 7.70 32.15 37.48
C ARG A 1044 8.77 33.22 37.73
N ARG A 1045 8.40 34.44 38.14
CA ARG A 1045 9.36 35.47 38.59
C ARG A 1045 10.02 35.09 39.91
N ALA A 1046 9.26 34.58 40.88
CA ALA A 1046 9.80 34.06 42.15
C ALA A 1046 10.76 32.88 41.93
N ALA A 1047 10.38 31.89 41.10
CA ALA A 1047 11.18 30.70 40.85
C ALA A 1047 12.47 30.97 40.04
N THR A 1048 12.54 32.06 39.27
CA THR A 1048 13.68 32.37 38.38
C THR A 1048 14.54 33.55 38.83
N GLY A 1049 14.12 34.29 39.87
CA GLY A 1049 14.81 35.48 40.38
C GLY A 1049 14.87 36.68 39.41
N LYS A 1050 14.28 36.57 38.21
CA LYS A 1050 14.35 37.58 37.15
C LYS A 1050 13.04 38.36 37.07
N GLY A 1051 13.05 39.63 37.50
CA GLY A 1051 11.86 40.47 37.63
C GLY A 1051 11.01 40.71 36.37
N ASN A 1052 11.53 40.40 35.17
CA ASN A 1052 10.81 40.50 33.90
C ASN A 1052 10.35 39.14 33.32
N SER A 1053 10.47 38.04 34.07
CA SER A 1053 10.04 36.71 33.63
C SER A 1053 8.53 36.66 33.34
N LYS A 1054 8.14 35.97 32.27
CA LYS A 1054 6.74 35.80 31.82
C LYS A 1054 6.50 34.34 31.43
N THR A 1055 5.27 33.90 31.61
CA THR A 1055 4.82 32.53 31.41
C THR A 1055 4.32 32.33 29.97
N PRO A 1056 4.75 31.25 29.28
CA PRO A 1056 4.16 30.83 28.01
C PRO A 1056 2.64 30.69 28.07
N ARG A 1057 1.98 30.96 26.94
CA ARG A 1057 0.51 30.99 26.85
C ARG A 1057 -0.14 29.65 27.21
N ASP A 1058 0.56 28.55 26.96
CA ASP A 1058 0.03 27.20 27.12
C ASP A 1058 0.21 26.65 28.53
N GLU A 1059 1.29 27.03 29.23
CA GLU A 1059 1.39 26.83 30.69
C GLU A 1059 0.24 27.55 31.42
N ILE A 1060 -0.10 28.80 31.02
CA ILE A 1060 -1.24 29.53 31.56
C ILE A 1060 -2.56 28.79 31.25
N ARG A 1061 -2.74 28.26 30.03
CA ARG A 1061 -3.93 27.44 29.67
C ARG A 1061 -4.04 26.17 30.51
N ILE A 1062 -2.93 25.49 30.79
CA ILE A 1062 -2.88 24.28 31.63
C ILE A 1062 -3.25 24.64 33.08
N ALA A 1063 -2.71 25.73 33.63
CA ALA A 1063 -3.08 26.22 34.96
C ALA A 1063 -4.58 26.57 35.03
N LEU A 1064 -5.12 27.24 34.00
CA LEU A 1064 -6.54 27.60 33.94
C LEU A 1064 -7.47 26.38 33.80
N GLY A 1065 -7.07 25.37 33.02
CA GLY A 1065 -7.75 24.07 32.92
C GLY A 1065 -7.61 23.20 34.17
N LYS A 1066 -6.63 23.48 35.05
CA LYS A 1066 -6.56 22.93 36.40
C LYS A 1066 -7.53 23.68 37.34
N MET A 1067 -7.47 25.01 37.37
CA MET A 1067 -8.36 25.87 38.16
C MET A 1067 -9.85 25.59 37.89
N TRP A 1068 -10.25 25.40 36.62
CA TRP A 1068 -11.63 25.05 36.29
C TRP A 1068 -12.07 23.68 36.84
N ARG A 1069 -11.19 22.66 36.81
CA ARG A 1069 -11.52 21.33 37.33
C ARG A 1069 -11.60 21.31 38.86
N GLU A 1070 -10.71 22.04 39.51
CA GLU A 1070 -10.60 22.14 40.97
C GLU A 1070 -11.54 23.19 41.59
N ALA A 1071 -12.23 23.99 40.78
CA ALA A 1071 -13.22 24.97 41.25
C ALA A 1071 -14.43 24.26 41.92
N PRO A 1072 -14.94 24.76 43.07
CA PRO A 1072 -16.22 24.34 43.63
C PRO A 1072 -17.38 24.56 42.64
N GLU A 1073 -18.46 23.78 42.77
CA GLU A 1073 -19.61 23.87 41.84
C GLU A 1073 -20.31 25.22 41.93
N GLU A 1074 -20.25 25.91 43.07
CA GLU A 1074 -20.75 27.27 43.25
C GLU A 1074 -20.05 28.28 42.31
N VAL A 1075 -18.78 28.01 41.97
CA VAL A 1075 -17.98 28.82 41.04
C VAL A 1075 -18.23 28.42 39.59
N LYS A 1076 -18.53 27.14 39.32
CA LYS A 1076 -18.85 26.65 37.97
C LYS A 1076 -20.27 27.03 37.53
N ARG A 1077 -21.23 26.97 38.45
CA ARG A 1077 -22.67 27.18 38.25
C ARG A 1077 -23.04 28.39 37.37
N PRO A 1078 -22.59 29.64 37.63
CA PRO A 1078 -22.97 30.79 36.79
C PRO A 1078 -22.50 30.68 35.33
N TYR A 1079 -21.40 29.95 35.06
CA TYR A 1079 -20.94 29.71 33.68
C TYR A 1079 -21.74 28.62 32.97
N ILE A 1080 -22.27 27.66 33.73
CA ILE A 1080 -23.14 26.58 33.24
C ILE A 1080 -24.54 27.15 32.96
N GLU A 1081 -25.12 27.88 33.91
CA GLU A 1081 -26.42 28.57 33.78
C GLU A 1081 -26.45 29.47 32.55
N ARG A 1082 -25.48 30.40 32.44
CA ARG A 1082 -25.35 31.32 31.29
C ARG A 1082 -25.13 30.61 29.95
N THR A 1083 -24.54 29.42 29.96
CA THR A 1083 -24.42 28.58 28.76
C THR A 1083 -25.75 27.91 28.41
N ASN A 1084 -26.52 27.47 29.40
CA ASN A 1084 -27.83 26.86 29.22
C ASN A 1084 -28.87 27.89 28.75
N GLU A 1085 -28.87 29.11 29.29
CA GLU A 1085 -29.64 30.25 28.79
C GLU A 1085 -29.33 30.52 27.29
N THR A 1086 -28.04 30.61 26.96
CA THR A 1086 -27.59 30.80 25.57
C THR A 1086 -28.01 29.63 24.65
N ARG A 1087 -28.10 28.40 25.18
CA ARG A 1087 -28.57 27.22 24.45
C ARG A 1087 -30.09 27.25 24.23
N ALA A 1088 -30.86 27.68 25.23
CA ALA A 1088 -32.31 27.80 25.14
C ALA A 1088 -32.72 28.89 24.12
N ALA A 1089 -32.18 30.10 24.24
CA ALA A 1089 -32.42 31.18 23.28
C ALA A 1089 -32.06 30.78 21.85
N LYS A 1090 -30.96 30.05 21.66
CA LYS A 1090 -30.57 29.51 20.34
C LYS A 1090 -31.57 28.49 19.77
N LEU A 1091 -32.25 27.70 20.61
CA LEU A 1091 -33.28 26.75 20.17
C LEU A 1091 -34.50 27.52 19.62
N GLU A 1092 -34.89 28.59 20.30
CA GLU A 1092 -35.95 29.53 19.91
C GLU A 1092 -35.57 30.31 18.63
N ASP A 1093 -34.33 30.81 18.52
CA ASP A 1093 -33.81 31.43 17.29
C ASP A 1093 -33.82 30.46 16.10
N SER A 1094 -33.54 29.17 16.30
CA SER A 1094 -33.57 28.17 15.23
C SER A 1094 -35.00 27.84 14.79
N ALA A 1095 -35.92 27.66 15.75
CA ALA A 1095 -37.33 27.41 15.48
C ALA A 1095 -38.01 28.60 14.78
N THR A 1096 -37.72 29.83 15.23
CA THR A 1096 -38.23 31.05 14.58
C THR A 1096 -37.58 31.32 13.23
N PHE A 1097 -36.31 30.94 13.02
CA PHE A 1097 -35.68 30.94 11.69
C PHE A 1097 -36.40 29.95 10.75
N GLU A 1098 -36.62 28.71 11.16
CA GLU A 1098 -37.25 27.67 10.33
C GLU A 1098 -38.70 28.04 9.98
N ALA A 1099 -39.47 28.60 10.93
CA ALA A 1099 -40.81 29.12 10.68
C ALA A 1099 -40.81 30.31 9.68
N ARG A 1100 -39.86 31.26 9.80
CA ARG A 1100 -39.71 32.37 8.85
C ARG A 1100 -39.29 31.89 7.46
N LEU A 1101 -38.46 30.84 7.39
CA LEU A 1101 -37.99 30.28 6.13
C LEU A 1101 -39.14 29.61 5.37
N ALA A 1102 -39.93 28.77 6.05
CA ALA A 1102 -41.10 28.12 5.46
C ALA A 1102 -42.14 29.14 4.95
N ALA A 1103 -42.45 30.18 5.74
CA ALA A 1103 -43.38 31.24 5.34
C ALA A 1103 -42.86 32.10 4.18
N TRP A 1104 -41.54 32.30 4.05
CA TRP A 1104 -40.93 32.97 2.89
C TRP A 1104 -41.03 32.08 1.65
N ASP A 1105 -40.71 30.78 1.76
CA ASP A 1105 -40.75 29.83 0.64
C ASP A 1105 -42.18 29.64 0.10
N GLU A 1106 -43.18 29.48 0.98
CA GLU A 1106 -44.59 29.36 0.62
C GLU A 1106 -45.07 30.59 -0.19
N ARG A 1107 -44.77 31.79 0.32
CA ARG A 1107 -45.20 33.04 -0.32
C ARG A 1107 -44.40 33.35 -1.59
N ALA A 1108 -43.14 32.94 -1.68
CA ALA A 1108 -42.35 33.00 -2.90
C ALA A 1108 -42.95 32.10 -4.01
N MET A 1109 -43.47 30.92 -3.66
CA MET A 1109 -44.23 30.09 -4.60
C MET A 1109 -45.57 30.71 -5.02
N GLU A 1110 -46.22 31.48 -4.15
CA GLU A 1110 -47.46 32.20 -4.49
C GLU A 1110 -47.20 33.35 -5.47
N ILE A 1111 -46.16 34.16 -5.22
CA ILE A 1111 -45.71 35.24 -6.12
C ILE A 1111 -45.28 34.68 -7.47
N ARG A 1112 -44.50 33.60 -7.50
CA ARG A 1112 -44.12 32.91 -8.73
C ARG A 1112 -45.34 32.48 -9.54
N ARG A 1113 -46.37 31.90 -8.90
CA ARG A 1113 -47.63 31.50 -9.56
C ARG A 1113 -48.30 32.70 -10.21
N LYS A 1114 -48.54 33.76 -9.42
CA LYS A 1114 -49.13 35.01 -9.90
C LYS A 1114 -48.33 35.64 -11.06
N HIS A 1115 -46.99 35.58 -11.01
CA HIS A 1115 -46.14 36.13 -12.07
C HIS A 1115 -46.23 35.32 -13.37
N VAL A 1116 -46.37 33.98 -13.28
CA VAL A 1116 -46.60 33.10 -14.43
C VAL A 1116 -48.01 33.33 -15.00
N ASP A 1117 -49.04 33.36 -14.15
CA ASP A 1117 -50.44 33.65 -14.52
C ASP A 1117 -50.60 35.02 -15.22
N GLN A 1118 -49.79 36.01 -14.82
CA GLN A 1118 -49.80 37.38 -15.38
C GLN A 1118 -49.04 37.52 -16.70
N HIS A 1119 -48.22 36.54 -17.08
CA HIS A 1119 -47.46 36.54 -18.35
C HIS A 1119 -47.85 35.35 -19.24
N PRO A 1120 -49.13 35.23 -19.65
CA PRO A 1120 -49.62 34.10 -20.45
C PRO A 1120 -48.86 34.01 -21.79
N GLY A 1121 -48.23 32.87 -22.03
CA GLY A 1121 -47.37 32.62 -23.20
C GLY A 1121 -45.89 32.96 -23.02
N ALA A 1122 -45.46 33.46 -21.85
CA ALA A 1122 -44.03 33.58 -21.51
C ALA A 1122 -43.35 32.23 -21.25
N LEU A 1123 -44.11 31.17 -21.03
CA LEU A 1123 -43.68 29.77 -21.06
C LEU A 1123 -44.59 28.96 -21.99
N SER A 1124 -44.05 27.92 -22.62
CA SER A 1124 -44.87 26.85 -23.19
C SER A 1124 -45.31 25.88 -22.09
N ALA A 1125 -46.42 25.16 -22.28
CA ALA A 1125 -46.97 24.26 -21.26
C ALA A 1125 -45.99 23.15 -20.82
N GLU A 1126 -45.04 22.75 -21.68
CA GLU A 1126 -43.99 21.79 -21.35
C GLU A 1126 -42.86 22.41 -20.52
N GLU A 1127 -42.48 23.66 -20.80
CA GLU A 1127 -41.51 24.43 -19.99
C GLU A 1127 -42.10 24.79 -18.62
N GLU A 1128 -43.39 25.13 -18.56
CA GLU A 1128 -44.11 25.41 -17.31
C GLU A 1128 -44.22 24.16 -16.43
N LEU A 1129 -44.57 23.01 -17.03
CA LEU A 1129 -44.59 21.72 -16.33
C LEU A 1129 -43.19 21.34 -15.79
N GLN A 1130 -42.13 21.57 -16.57
CA GLN A 1130 -40.75 21.33 -16.13
C GLN A 1130 -40.34 22.25 -14.97
N MET A 1131 -40.73 23.54 -15.00
CA MET A 1131 -40.51 24.49 -13.91
C MET A 1131 -41.24 24.04 -12.62
N TRP A 1132 -42.52 23.70 -12.68
CA TRP A 1132 -43.26 23.25 -11.49
C TRP A 1132 -42.80 21.87 -10.97
N ALA A 1133 -42.29 21.00 -11.84
CA ALA A 1133 -41.66 19.73 -11.46
C ALA A 1133 -40.30 19.97 -10.74
N ALA A 1134 -39.47 20.89 -11.25
CA ALA A 1134 -38.21 21.28 -10.60
C ALA A 1134 -38.41 21.91 -9.22
N LEU A 1135 -39.57 22.55 -9.01
CA LEU A 1135 -40.00 23.12 -7.72
C LEU A 1135 -40.77 22.11 -6.83
N GLY A 1136 -40.95 20.86 -7.28
CA GLY A 1136 -41.52 19.77 -6.47
C GLY A 1136 -43.04 19.78 -6.28
N VAL A 1137 -43.80 20.49 -7.12
CA VAL A 1137 -45.24 20.75 -6.89
C VAL A 1137 -46.18 19.73 -7.54
N TYR A 1138 -45.69 18.90 -8.49
CA TYR A 1138 -46.51 17.97 -9.28
C TYR A 1138 -46.13 16.48 -9.12
N GLU A 1139 -46.28 15.91 -7.92
CA GLU A 1139 -46.38 14.44 -7.74
C GLU A 1139 -47.58 14.08 -6.85
N ASN A 1140 -48.78 14.06 -7.43
CA ASN A 1140 -49.97 13.57 -6.74
C ASN A 1140 -50.93 12.78 -7.65
N PHE A 1141 -50.39 11.86 -8.46
CA PHE A 1141 -51.08 10.63 -8.88
C PHE A 1141 -50.06 9.55 -9.28
N ASP A 1142 -50.22 8.36 -8.70
CA ASP A 1142 -49.60 7.06 -9.01
C ASP A 1142 -48.04 6.86 -8.91
N ARG A 1143 -47.69 5.93 -7.99
CA ARG A 1143 -46.47 5.06 -7.93
C ARG A 1143 -45.14 5.54 -7.32
N ARG A 1144 -45.08 5.31 -5.99
CA ARG A 1144 -43.99 4.64 -5.22
C ARG A 1144 -42.58 5.29 -5.22
N PRO A 1145 -42.08 5.77 -4.06
CA PRO A 1145 -40.86 6.58 -3.99
C PRO A 1145 -39.56 5.77 -4.14
N LYS A 1146 -38.58 6.35 -4.85
CA LYS A 1146 -37.17 5.96 -4.76
C LYS A 1146 -36.58 6.44 -3.42
N LYS A 1147 -35.71 5.64 -2.79
CA LYS A 1147 -34.95 6.08 -1.61
C LYS A 1147 -33.83 7.03 -2.04
N VAL A 1148 -33.73 8.20 -1.41
CA VAL A 1148 -32.49 8.98 -1.35
C VAL A 1148 -31.54 8.28 -0.38
N SER A 1149 -30.32 8.00 -0.82
CA SER A 1149 -29.30 7.31 -0.02
C SER A 1149 -28.45 8.30 0.79
N GLY A 1150 -29.06 8.96 1.78
CA GLY A 1150 -28.32 9.74 2.77
C GLY A 1150 -27.81 8.84 3.89
N TYR A 1151 -26.51 8.55 3.91
CA TYR A 1151 -25.85 8.04 5.11
C TYR A 1151 -25.47 9.23 5.99
N ALA A 1152 -26.30 9.48 7.00
CA ALA A 1152 -25.89 10.17 8.21
C ALA A 1152 -25.79 9.10 9.31
N GLU A 1153 -24.63 8.98 9.95
CA GLU A 1153 -24.48 8.10 11.10
C GLU A 1153 -25.00 8.82 12.35
N ASN A 1154 -25.79 8.12 13.16
CA ASN A 1154 -26.28 8.64 14.42
C ASN A 1154 -25.16 8.66 15.45
N SER A 1155 -24.95 9.80 16.11
CA SER A 1155 -24.28 9.83 17.41
C SER A 1155 -25.32 9.60 18.50
N ASP A 1156 -25.36 8.41 19.09
CA ASP A 1156 -26.30 8.11 20.17
C ASP A 1156 -26.01 8.97 21.41
N SER A 1157 -27.08 9.56 21.96
CA SER A 1157 -27.02 10.32 23.22
C SER A 1157 -28.26 10.04 24.07
N GLU A 1158 -28.36 8.81 24.59
CA GLU A 1158 -29.26 8.51 25.70
C GLU A 1158 -28.66 9.02 27.01
N GLY A 1159 -29.49 9.56 27.92
CA GLY A 1159 -29.00 9.96 29.24
C GLY A 1159 -29.69 11.12 29.96
N LEU A 1160 -31.02 11.25 29.88
CA LEU A 1160 -31.84 11.93 30.90
C LEU A 1160 -33.31 11.54 30.71
N MET A 1161 -33.91 10.93 31.73
CA MET A 1161 -35.34 10.59 31.79
C MET A 1161 -36.14 11.71 32.45
N ASP A 1162 -37.44 11.77 32.17
CA ASP A 1162 -38.40 12.40 33.08
C ASP A 1162 -38.70 11.46 34.26
N ILE A 1163 -38.53 12.00 35.49
CA ILE A 1163 -38.78 11.40 36.82
C ILE A 1163 -37.78 10.33 37.26
#